data_AF-A0A8T7MHJ8-F1
#
_entry.id   AF-A0A8T7MHJ8-F1
#
_cell.length_a   1.000
_cell.length_b   1.000
_cell.length_c   1.000
_cell.angle_alpha   90.00
_cell.angle_beta   90.00
_cell.angle_gamma   90.00
#
_symmetry.space_group_name_H-M   'P 1'
#
loop_
_entity.id
_entity.type
_entity.pdbx_description
1 polymer ?
#
loop_
_entity_poly.entity_id
_entity_poly.type
_entity_poly.pdbx_seq_one_letter_code
_entity_poly.pdbx_strand_id
1 'polypeptide(L)'
;MSKKNITLMVFAAILAWASGMAGNSFLNKETTLLAAEYSNQQQTSNQSQAPGAGSTQYSLEQAMSDNAQLSTIAFSGLAFITGSSGADTFMPPGKVADFFGFQYMRDVDTAGYGHNTTFLSRVANNVLYILNDEQKAKLVALAKEQAPLYVNFAYNRFSIMNAFRRNLSGDIPTGSTGLNIQAVSTYTGGLYKTDADLSYNRAVVVGGIITSFTDEQKAYLAKMEFNNYLSWPDVAEDESIKKGLTDNEFVAVMTYASELFSWYKGNLDADVYFCPERHGTYFGGFYMKDYPAMNNPDYFISTEVTGDSGQGFLNALNTEQKALVIGIIEEQRAALTEIAQVRTTVSTELRKAISGGTIDKALVYSLIERYGELDGQMSALYASRFSAVKKTLTDAQMATLIELRNLDVVPLGAYRFSTPIAMPVISNTDFMFGVGDLPTNAGQTTAPESFGSTNMVSLTIAPTSPSTFGQTVTFTAKLNPTSATGTVVFWDSANGLNLSAAQIISGVATFTTSELSVGNHTFSATYSDNKSDAGSFSNSITYTVYALLVVSVGEDNGKGDTAGTFSYALLQSQALSSNTTISFTTKNVTFTSSLSLTIPAGVRIDGGSTCTQPPAVIINGNGANGDGLVLNGNNFLRNVWIKGFSNRQITTSTLTALWKKNTLQCVKLSR
;
A
#
# COMPACT_ATOMS: atom_id res chain seq x y z
N MET A 1 -30.05 3.40 27.79
CA MET A 1 -31.40 3.19 28.35
C MET A 1 -31.55 1.71 28.73
N SER A 2 -32.07 1.45 29.93
CA SER A 2 -32.47 0.20 30.63
C SER A 2 -32.01 -1.18 30.07
N LYS A 3 -31.13 -1.97 30.72
CA LYS A 3 -31.24 -2.80 31.96
C LYS A 3 -32.20 -4.03 31.91
N LYS A 4 -31.60 -5.18 32.32
CA LYS A 4 -32.14 -6.39 33.00
C LYS A 4 -32.71 -7.52 32.11
N ASN A 5 -32.52 -8.82 32.36
CA ASN A 5 -31.78 -9.62 33.37
C ASN A 5 -32.06 -11.14 33.14
N ILE A 6 -31.24 -12.00 33.79
CA ILE A 6 -31.50 -13.37 34.35
C ILE A 6 -30.80 -14.59 33.69
N THR A 7 -29.64 -14.95 34.30
CA THR A 7 -29.29 -16.20 35.06
C THR A 7 -29.66 -17.57 34.46
N LEU A 8 -28.74 -18.49 34.08
CA LEU A 8 -27.71 -19.34 34.77
C LEU A 8 -28.19 -20.77 35.17
N MET A 9 -27.41 -21.77 34.75
CA MET A 9 -27.18 -23.14 35.32
C MET A 9 -28.28 -24.23 35.20
N VAL A 10 -28.12 -25.41 34.57
CA VAL A 10 -27.13 -26.54 34.63
C VAL A 10 -27.79 -27.82 35.19
N PHE A 11 -27.88 -28.92 34.40
CA PHE A 11 -27.32 -30.27 34.66
C PHE A 11 -27.90 -31.35 33.72
N ALA A 12 -27.06 -32.35 33.46
CA ALA A 12 -27.16 -33.41 32.46
C ALA A 12 -27.96 -34.67 32.89
N ALA A 13 -28.39 -35.48 31.90
CA ALA A 13 -27.95 -36.88 31.66
C ALA A 13 -29.06 -37.89 31.20
N ILE A 14 -28.60 -38.87 30.38
CA ILE A 14 -29.03 -40.30 30.23
C ILE A 14 -29.67 -40.77 28.88
N LEU A 15 -28.81 -41.45 28.08
CA LEU A 15 -28.83 -42.75 27.33
C LEU A 15 -29.95 -43.30 26.39
N ALA A 16 -29.45 -43.82 25.24
CA ALA A 16 -29.78 -45.05 24.44
C ALA A 16 -31.07 -45.05 23.57
N TRP A 17 -31.20 -45.63 22.35
CA TRP A 17 -30.52 -46.74 21.64
C TRP A 17 -30.95 -46.74 20.13
N ALA A 18 -30.09 -47.14 19.17
CA ALA A 18 -30.37 -48.09 18.06
C ALA A 18 -29.26 -48.12 16.97
N SER A 19 -28.78 -49.33 16.70
CA SER A 19 -27.87 -49.83 15.65
C SER A 19 -28.50 -49.81 14.24
N GLY A 20 -27.80 -49.92 13.10
CA GLY A 20 -26.38 -50.10 12.81
C GLY A 20 -26.14 -50.27 11.29
N MET A 21 -24.87 -50.21 10.85
CA MET A 21 -24.18 -51.11 9.91
C MET A 21 -22.83 -50.48 9.52
N ALA A 22 -21.82 -51.34 9.46
CA ALA A 22 -20.40 -51.02 9.55
C ALA A 22 -19.74 -50.65 8.21
N GLY A 23 -18.67 -49.84 8.28
CA GLY A 23 -17.66 -49.72 7.23
C GLY A 23 -16.74 -48.50 7.42
N ASN A 24 -15.50 -48.74 7.84
CA ASN A 24 -14.34 -47.81 7.89
C ASN A 24 -14.36 -46.66 8.92
N SER A 25 -13.97 -46.97 10.16
CA SER A 25 -13.62 -45.97 11.17
C SER A 25 -12.28 -46.30 11.85
N PHE A 26 -11.18 -45.85 11.26
CA PHE A 26 -9.90 -45.74 11.98
C PHE A 26 -9.14 -44.42 11.71
N LEU A 27 -9.70 -43.48 10.91
CA LEU A 27 -9.08 -42.17 10.63
C LEU A 27 -9.87 -40.95 11.14
N ASN A 28 -11.10 -41.12 11.64
CA ASN A 28 -11.95 -39.99 12.05
C ASN A 28 -11.99 -39.74 13.57
N LYS A 29 -11.43 -40.63 14.40
CA LYS A 29 -11.54 -40.53 15.86
C LYS A 29 -10.42 -39.71 16.51
N GLU A 30 -9.23 -39.69 15.93
CA GLU A 30 -8.11 -38.86 16.42
C GLU A 30 -8.28 -37.38 16.07
N THR A 31 -8.88 -37.06 14.91
CA THR A 31 -9.14 -35.68 14.47
C THR A 31 -10.25 -34.99 15.26
N THR A 32 -11.27 -35.71 15.74
CA THR A 32 -12.32 -35.12 16.60
C THR A 32 -11.86 -34.95 18.05
N LEU A 33 -10.93 -35.78 18.54
CA LEU A 33 -10.37 -35.65 19.88
C LEU A 33 -9.44 -34.43 19.99
N LEU A 34 -8.60 -34.18 18.98
CA LEU A 34 -7.71 -33.01 18.95
C LEU A 34 -8.47 -31.68 18.88
N ALA A 35 -9.57 -31.60 18.12
CA ALA A 35 -10.40 -30.40 18.03
C ALA A 35 -11.18 -30.10 19.33
N ALA A 36 -11.57 -31.13 20.06
CA ALA A 36 -12.26 -31.01 21.35
C ALA A 36 -11.28 -30.67 22.50
N GLU A 37 -10.05 -31.19 22.47
CA GLU A 37 -9.00 -30.84 23.44
C GLU A 37 -8.54 -29.39 23.28
N TYR A 38 -8.43 -28.87 22.05
CA TYR A 38 -8.14 -27.45 21.80
C TYR A 38 -9.26 -26.51 22.32
N SER A 39 -10.52 -26.92 22.16
CA SER A 39 -11.67 -26.14 22.66
C SER A 39 -11.75 -26.14 24.19
N ASN A 40 -11.35 -27.24 24.84
CA ASN A 40 -11.34 -27.37 26.30
C ASN A 40 -10.15 -26.64 26.96
N GLN A 41 -8.99 -26.53 26.28
CA GLN A 41 -7.87 -25.72 26.78
C GLN A 41 -8.18 -24.20 26.76
N GLN A 42 -9.03 -23.72 25.85
CA GLN A 42 -9.47 -22.31 25.84
C GLN A 42 -10.49 -21.96 26.93
N GLN A 43 -11.25 -22.94 27.44
CA GLN A 43 -12.21 -22.69 28.53
C GLN A 43 -11.57 -22.62 29.91
N THR A 44 -10.42 -23.28 30.14
CA THR A 44 -9.70 -23.22 31.41
C THR A 44 -8.78 -22.01 31.54
N SER A 45 -8.46 -21.28 30.45
CA SER A 45 -7.68 -20.04 30.48
C SER A 45 -8.49 -18.76 30.71
N ASN A 46 -9.82 -18.84 30.76
CA ASN A 46 -10.73 -17.68 30.84
C ASN A 46 -11.23 -17.34 32.27
N GLN A 47 -10.47 -17.67 33.32
CA GLN A 47 -10.66 -17.05 34.63
C GLN A 47 -9.75 -15.82 34.78
N SER A 48 -10.37 -14.67 34.51
CA SER A 48 -9.89 -13.30 34.64
C SER A 48 -9.09 -13.00 35.92
N GLN A 49 -7.85 -12.52 35.75
CA GLN A 49 -7.31 -11.43 36.58
C GLN A 49 -7.41 -10.13 35.78
N ALA A 50 -7.81 -9.05 36.46
CA ALA A 50 -7.86 -7.69 35.92
C ALA A 50 -6.48 -7.25 35.37
N PRO A 51 -6.42 -6.33 34.39
CA PRO A 51 -5.17 -5.97 33.72
C PRO A 51 -4.27 -5.18 34.68
N GLY A 52 -3.35 -5.89 35.32
CA GLY A 52 -2.13 -5.31 35.86
C GLY A 52 -1.08 -5.23 34.75
N ALA A 53 -0.29 -4.17 34.74
CA ALA A 53 0.85 -4.00 33.85
C ALA A 53 1.85 -5.17 34.02
N GLY A 54 1.68 -6.22 33.21
CA GLY A 54 2.64 -7.30 33.04
C GLY A 54 3.16 -7.22 31.62
N SER A 55 4.47 -7.03 31.47
CA SER A 55 5.15 -6.94 30.17
C SER A 55 4.84 -8.17 29.32
N THR A 56 4.29 -7.97 28.12
CA THR A 56 4.31 -8.99 27.06
C THR A 56 5.79 -9.32 26.80
N GLN A 57 6.27 -10.47 27.27
CA GLN A 57 7.66 -10.86 27.01
C GLN A 57 7.76 -11.33 25.55
N TYR A 58 8.33 -10.48 24.70
CA TYR A 58 8.80 -10.89 23.39
C TYR A 58 10.00 -11.82 23.57
N SER A 59 9.82 -13.08 23.18
CA SER A 59 10.87 -14.10 23.25
C SER A 59 10.76 -15.05 22.06
N LEU A 60 11.84 -15.79 21.81
CA LEU A 60 11.87 -16.81 20.76
C LEU A 60 10.86 -17.93 21.04
N GLU A 61 10.74 -18.34 22.30
CA GLU A 61 9.77 -19.35 22.75
C GLU A 61 8.33 -18.90 22.49
N GLN A 62 8.01 -17.63 22.81
CA GLN A 62 6.69 -17.07 22.53
C GLN A 62 6.41 -17.02 21.03
N ALA A 63 7.40 -16.61 20.22
CA ALA A 63 7.28 -16.58 18.76
C ALA A 63 7.08 -17.99 18.17
N MET A 64 7.70 -19.01 18.76
CA MET A 64 7.57 -20.40 18.31
C MET A 64 6.33 -21.11 18.88
N SER A 65 5.58 -20.48 19.78
CA SER A 65 4.39 -21.08 20.38
C SER A 65 3.30 -21.38 19.34
N ASP A 66 2.55 -22.46 19.56
CA ASP A 66 1.47 -22.90 18.66
C ASP A 66 0.46 -21.79 18.39
N ASN A 67 0.12 -20.98 19.40
CA ASN A 67 -0.81 -19.85 19.23
C ASN A 67 -0.23 -18.75 18.33
N ALA A 68 1.02 -18.34 18.56
CA ALA A 68 1.67 -17.30 17.76
C ALA A 68 1.83 -17.74 16.28
N GLN A 69 2.20 -19.00 16.08
CA GLN A 69 2.29 -19.61 14.76
C GLN A 69 0.92 -19.71 14.08
N LEU A 70 -0.12 -20.18 14.80
CA LEU A 70 -1.46 -20.35 14.24
C LEU A 70 -2.08 -19.01 13.80
N SER A 71 -1.99 -17.97 14.63
CA SER A 71 -2.49 -16.63 14.27
C SER A 71 -1.85 -16.12 12.98
N THR A 72 -0.53 -16.31 12.85
CA THR A 72 0.25 -15.87 11.69
C THR A 72 -0.06 -16.66 10.42
N ILE A 73 -0.15 -17.98 10.54
CA ILE A 73 -0.50 -18.87 9.42
C ILE A 73 -1.92 -18.56 8.94
N ALA A 74 -2.86 -18.40 9.87
CA ALA A 74 -4.24 -18.05 9.57
C ALA A 74 -4.34 -16.68 8.87
N PHE A 75 -3.59 -15.68 9.36
CA PHE A 75 -3.49 -14.37 8.72
C PHE A 75 -2.95 -14.46 7.29
N SER A 76 -1.90 -15.25 7.08
CA SER A 76 -1.33 -15.51 5.75
C SER A 76 -2.33 -16.23 4.83
N GLY A 77 -3.12 -17.16 5.38
CA GLY A 77 -4.20 -17.85 4.68
C GLY A 77 -5.28 -16.88 4.21
N LEU A 78 -5.73 -15.95 5.08
CA LEU A 78 -6.66 -14.90 4.74
C LEU A 78 -6.12 -14.03 3.59
N ALA A 79 -4.91 -13.49 3.76
CA ALA A 79 -4.29 -12.61 2.78
C ALA A 79 -4.08 -13.31 1.42
N PHE A 80 -3.65 -14.58 1.42
CA PHE A 80 -3.39 -15.31 0.18
C PHE A 80 -4.69 -15.66 -0.55
N ILE A 81 -5.67 -16.23 0.16
CA ILE A 81 -6.93 -16.70 -0.44
C ILE A 81 -7.73 -15.54 -1.03
N THR A 82 -7.73 -14.39 -0.35
CA THR A 82 -8.51 -13.20 -0.72
C THR A 82 -7.72 -12.15 -1.50
N GLY A 83 -6.39 -12.26 -1.55
CA GLY A 83 -5.52 -11.32 -2.25
C GLY A 83 -5.30 -11.66 -3.73
N SER A 84 -4.24 -11.09 -4.29
CA SER A 84 -3.82 -11.25 -5.69
C SER A 84 -2.33 -11.59 -5.79
N SER A 85 -1.91 -12.01 -6.98
CA SER A 85 -0.50 -12.10 -7.39
C SER A 85 0.28 -10.82 -7.02
N GLY A 86 -0.32 -9.65 -7.23
CA GLY A 86 0.27 -8.37 -6.88
C GLY A 86 0.53 -8.18 -5.40
N ALA A 87 -0.45 -8.55 -4.56
CA ALA A 87 -0.32 -8.43 -3.12
C ALA A 87 0.85 -9.28 -2.59
N ASP A 88 1.04 -10.48 -3.15
CA ASP A 88 2.12 -11.40 -2.75
C ASP A 88 3.51 -10.81 -3.01
N THR A 89 3.65 -10.03 -4.08
CA THR A 89 4.95 -9.45 -4.47
C THR A 89 5.42 -8.35 -3.52
N PHE A 90 4.48 -7.73 -2.80
CA PHE A 90 4.77 -6.65 -1.88
C PHE A 90 5.68 -7.11 -0.74
N MET A 91 6.78 -6.39 -0.58
CA MET A 91 7.76 -6.66 0.47
C MET A 91 8.40 -5.34 0.92
N PRO A 92 8.25 -4.91 2.16
CA PRO A 92 8.93 -3.72 2.64
C PRO A 92 10.45 -3.82 2.42
N PRO A 93 11.14 -2.71 2.12
CA PRO A 93 12.60 -2.70 2.07
C PRO A 93 13.22 -3.17 3.39
N GLY A 94 14.39 -3.82 3.32
CA GLY A 94 15.13 -4.28 4.52
C GLY A 94 14.63 -5.56 5.16
N LYS A 95 13.73 -6.33 4.52
CA LYS A 95 13.19 -7.59 5.06
C LYS A 95 14.12 -8.81 4.92
N VAL A 96 15.21 -8.68 4.18
CA VAL A 96 16.26 -9.70 4.04
C VAL A 96 17.46 -9.36 4.91
N ALA A 97 18.21 -10.38 5.31
CA ALA A 97 19.34 -10.33 6.23
C ALA A 97 18.95 -9.90 7.65
N ASP A 98 17.95 -10.58 8.22
CA ASP A 98 17.37 -10.27 9.53
C ASP A 98 18.12 -10.95 10.68
N PHE A 99 19.40 -10.59 10.88
CA PHE A 99 20.26 -11.12 11.95
C PHE A 99 20.85 -10.02 12.86
N PHE A 100 20.25 -8.82 12.85
CA PHE A 100 20.80 -7.60 13.47
C PHE A 100 19.91 -7.00 14.57
N GLY A 101 18.89 -7.74 15.01
CA GLY A 101 18.09 -7.39 16.20
C GLY A 101 17.11 -6.23 16.06
N PHE A 102 16.98 -5.66 14.86
CA PHE A 102 16.11 -4.49 14.62
C PHE A 102 14.62 -4.81 14.86
N GLN A 103 14.16 -5.99 14.47
CA GLN A 103 12.78 -6.42 14.73
C GLN A 103 12.49 -6.48 16.22
N TYR A 104 13.36 -7.14 16.98
CA TYR A 104 13.23 -7.24 18.43
C TYR A 104 13.19 -5.87 19.08
N MET A 105 14.10 -4.96 18.67
CA MET A 105 14.15 -3.59 19.15
C MET A 105 12.83 -2.83 18.94
N ARG A 106 12.17 -3.04 17.80
CA ARG A 106 10.85 -2.45 17.51
C ARG A 106 9.77 -3.02 18.42
N ASP A 107 9.70 -4.34 18.53
CA ASP A 107 8.60 -5.00 19.21
C ASP A 107 8.64 -4.75 20.73
N VAL A 108 9.83 -4.59 21.31
CA VAL A 108 10.02 -4.29 22.74
C VAL A 108 10.01 -2.80 23.10
N ASP A 109 9.75 -1.91 22.13
CA ASP A 109 9.72 -0.47 22.38
C ASP A 109 8.66 -0.08 23.42
N THR A 110 9.13 0.36 24.58
CA THR A 110 8.31 0.76 25.72
C THR A 110 7.56 2.07 25.51
N ALA A 111 7.99 2.87 24.52
CA ALA A 111 7.32 4.11 24.14
C ALA A 111 6.11 3.88 23.21
N GLY A 112 5.93 2.68 22.66
CA GLY A 112 4.82 2.34 21.76
C GLY A 112 4.96 2.84 20.32
N TYR A 113 6.14 3.34 19.93
CA TYR A 113 6.44 3.83 18.57
C TYR A 113 7.08 2.75 17.69
N GLY A 114 7.37 1.56 18.21
CA GLY A 114 7.94 0.43 17.46
C GLY A 114 7.24 0.11 16.12
N HIS A 115 5.92 0.33 16.02
CA HIS A 115 5.12 0.11 14.81
C HIS A 115 4.70 1.41 14.09
N ASN A 116 5.31 2.54 14.45
CA ASN A 116 5.18 3.81 13.73
C ASN A 116 6.17 3.88 12.57
N THR A 117 5.80 4.55 11.48
CA THR A 117 6.66 4.65 10.28
C THR A 117 7.95 5.45 10.50
N THR A 118 7.99 6.34 11.51
CA THR A 118 9.16 7.18 11.82
C THR A 118 10.23 6.49 12.67
N PHE A 119 9.93 5.33 13.26
CA PHE A 119 10.84 4.63 14.18
C PHE A 119 12.21 4.34 13.54
N LEU A 120 12.21 3.79 12.33
CA LEU A 120 13.42 3.49 11.57
C LEU A 120 14.20 4.76 11.24
N SER A 121 13.51 5.77 10.69
CA SER A 121 14.16 7.02 10.28
C SER A 121 14.80 7.74 11.45
N ARG A 122 14.17 7.77 12.63
CA ARG A 122 14.74 8.45 13.81
C ARG A 122 16.03 7.80 14.27
N VAL A 123 16.08 6.48 14.41
CA VAL A 123 17.32 5.79 14.83
C VAL A 123 18.41 5.92 13.75
N ALA A 124 18.06 5.77 12.47
CA ALA A 124 18.99 5.91 11.37
C ALA A 124 19.59 7.32 11.30
N ASN A 125 18.76 8.37 11.45
CA ASN A 125 19.23 9.76 11.46
C ASN A 125 20.20 10.05 12.60
N ASN A 126 19.93 9.51 13.79
CA ASN A 126 20.86 9.65 14.94
C ASN A 126 22.20 8.97 14.68
N VAL A 127 22.19 7.77 14.11
CA VAL A 127 23.44 7.06 13.74
C VAL A 127 24.19 7.86 12.68
N LEU A 128 23.53 8.23 11.58
CA LEU A 128 24.18 8.99 10.50
C LEU A 128 24.68 10.35 10.99
N TYR A 129 24.00 11.01 11.91
CA TYR A 129 24.44 12.27 12.49
C TYR A 129 25.79 12.15 13.20
N ILE A 130 26.02 11.05 13.94
CA ILE A 130 27.22 10.90 14.76
C ILE A 130 28.38 10.16 14.06
N LEU A 131 28.12 9.47 12.94
CA LEU A 131 29.17 8.85 12.13
C LEU A 131 30.05 9.91 11.44
N ASN A 132 31.34 9.63 11.31
CA ASN A 132 32.26 10.43 10.51
C ASN A 132 32.14 10.10 9.01
N ASP A 133 32.78 10.92 8.16
CA ASP A 133 32.70 10.77 6.70
C ASP A 133 33.20 9.41 6.19
N GLU A 134 34.25 8.84 6.81
CA GLU A 134 34.77 7.53 6.42
C GLU A 134 33.77 6.40 6.74
N GLN A 135 33.14 6.45 7.91
CA GLN A 135 32.13 5.48 8.33
C GLN A 135 30.86 5.60 7.46
N LYS A 136 30.41 6.82 7.15
CA LYS A 136 29.31 7.07 6.21
C LYS A 136 29.64 6.53 4.82
N ALA A 137 30.85 6.77 4.33
CA ALA A 137 31.30 6.26 3.03
C ALA A 137 31.28 4.73 2.96
N LYS A 138 31.58 4.03 4.07
CA LYS A 138 31.46 2.56 4.15
C LYS A 138 30.02 2.08 4.01
N LEU A 139 29.06 2.74 4.67
CA LEU A 139 27.63 2.40 4.52
C LEU A 139 27.14 2.67 3.09
N VAL A 140 27.56 3.78 2.49
CA VAL A 140 27.23 4.13 1.10
C VAL A 140 27.81 3.13 0.11
N ALA A 141 29.06 2.71 0.30
CA ALA A 141 29.70 1.71 -0.55
C ALA A 141 28.97 0.36 -0.46
N LEU A 142 28.63 -0.08 0.76
CA LEU A 142 27.84 -1.29 0.97
C LEU A 142 26.46 -1.20 0.29
N ALA A 143 25.79 -0.05 0.37
CA ALA A 143 24.49 0.15 -0.26
C ALA A 143 24.54 0.00 -1.78
N LYS A 144 25.57 0.57 -2.42
CA LYS A 144 25.79 0.43 -3.87
C LYS A 144 26.08 -1.01 -4.28
N GLU A 145 26.82 -1.74 -3.45
CA GLU A 145 27.11 -3.16 -3.68
C GLU A 145 25.84 -4.03 -3.53
N GLN A 146 25.03 -3.77 -2.50
CA GLN A 146 23.89 -4.63 -2.16
C GLN A 146 22.60 -4.27 -2.89
N ALA A 147 22.42 -3.02 -3.37
CA ALA A 147 21.20 -2.62 -4.08
C ALA A 147 20.84 -3.56 -5.25
N PRO A 148 21.77 -3.97 -6.13
CA PRO A 148 21.48 -4.98 -7.16
C PRO A 148 21.11 -6.35 -6.60
N LEU A 149 21.68 -6.77 -5.46
CA LEU A 149 21.37 -8.05 -4.81
C LEU A 149 19.93 -8.07 -4.27
N TYR A 150 19.48 -6.97 -3.65
CA TYR A 150 18.08 -6.83 -3.26
C TYR A 150 17.13 -6.93 -4.46
N VAL A 151 17.48 -6.29 -5.58
CA VAL A 151 16.69 -6.34 -6.81
C VAL A 151 16.62 -7.77 -7.35
N ASN A 152 17.73 -8.50 -7.37
CA ASN A 152 17.75 -9.91 -7.76
C ASN A 152 16.93 -10.78 -6.81
N PHE A 153 17.03 -10.57 -5.51
CA PHE A 153 16.22 -11.30 -4.53
C PHE A 153 14.72 -11.08 -4.78
N ALA A 154 14.31 -9.81 -4.96
CA ALA A 154 12.93 -9.47 -5.27
C ALA A 154 12.43 -10.13 -6.56
N TYR A 155 13.26 -10.15 -7.61
CA TYR A 155 12.93 -10.80 -8.89
C TYR A 155 12.75 -12.31 -8.75
N ASN A 156 13.65 -13.01 -8.07
CA ASN A 156 13.62 -14.47 -7.97
C ASN A 156 12.43 -15.00 -7.16
N ARG A 157 11.82 -14.18 -6.29
CA ARG A 157 10.59 -14.53 -5.57
C ARG A 157 9.40 -14.76 -6.52
N PHE A 158 9.36 -14.13 -7.69
CA PHE A 158 8.22 -14.19 -8.60
C PHE A 158 7.89 -15.62 -9.05
N SER A 159 8.89 -16.46 -9.28
CA SER A 159 8.67 -17.88 -9.65
C SER A 159 7.94 -18.65 -8.55
N ILE A 160 8.32 -18.45 -7.29
CA ILE A 160 7.70 -19.12 -6.14
C ILE A 160 6.26 -18.65 -5.96
N MET A 161 6.05 -17.32 -5.97
CA MET A 161 4.71 -16.73 -5.84
C MET A 161 3.78 -17.17 -6.97
N ASN A 162 4.31 -17.24 -8.20
CA ASN A 162 3.58 -17.78 -9.34
C ASN A 162 3.19 -19.25 -9.14
N ALA A 163 4.12 -20.12 -8.74
CA ALA A 163 3.82 -21.53 -8.47
C ALA A 163 2.77 -21.69 -7.37
N PHE A 164 2.83 -20.87 -6.31
CA PHE A 164 1.82 -20.90 -5.25
C PHE A 164 0.45 -20.46 -5.76
N ARG A 165 0.37 -19.40 -6.57
CA ARG A 165 -0.89 -18.94 -7.18
C ARG A 165 -1.45 -19.95 -8.19
N ARG A 166 -0.61 -20.63 -8.96
CA ARG A 166 -0.99 -21.76 -9.83
C ARG A 166 -1.60 -22.89 -9.00
N ASN A 167 -0.96 -23.26 -7.89
CA ASN A 167 -1.49 -24.26 -6.98
C ASN A 167 -2.82 -23.83 -6.34
N LEU A 168 -2.98 -22.56 -5.99
CA LEU A 168 -4.20 -21.99 -5.42
C LEU A 168 -5.38 -21.98 -6.42
N SER A 169 -5.11 -21.69 -7.69
CA SER A 169 -6.10 -21.61 -8.78
C SER A 169 -6.41 -22.96 -9.42
N GLY A 170 -5.59 -23.99 -9.16
CA GLY A 170 -5.73 -25.32 -9.76
C GLY A 170 -5.07 -25.45 -11.14
N ASP A 171 -4.28 -24.46 -11.57
CA ASP A 171 -3.43 -24.55 -12.76
C ASP A 171 -2.20 -25.45 -12.49
N ILE A 172 -2.46 -26.75 -12.37
CA ILE A 172 -1.46 -27.77 -12.08
C ILE A 172 -1.01 -28.43 -13.40
N PRO A 173 0.30 -28.54 -13.66
CA PRO A 173 0.81 -29.20 -14.87
C PRO A 173 0.32 -30.64 -15.01
N THR A 174 0.12 -31.07 -16.26
CA THR A 174 -0.23 -32.46 -16.56
C THR A 174 0.87 -33.40 -16.03
N GLY A 175 0.47 -34.43 -15.27
CA GLY A 175 1.40 -35.37 -14.64
C GLY A 175 1.85 -34.99 -13.23
N SER A 176 1.44 -33.84 -12.70
CA SER A 176 1.66 -33.44 -11.31
C SER A 176 0.46 -33.72 -10.41
N THR A 177 0.72 -33.94 -9.11
CA THR A 177 -0.29 -34.03 -8.04
C THR A 177 -0.40 -32.76 -7.19
N GLY A 178 0.43 -31.74 -7.47
CA GLY A 178 0.53 -30.51 -6.67
C GLY A 178 1.97 -30.03 -6.54
N LEU A 179 2.22 -29.09 -5.63
CA LEU A 179 3.57 -28.58 -5.38
C LEU A 179 4.52 -29.71 -4.94
N ASN A 180 5.68 -29.76 -5.58
CA ASN A 180 6.80 -30.58 -5.15
C ASN A 180 7.60 -29.80 -4.09
N ILE A 181 7.41 -30.17 -2.82
CA ILE A 181 8.04 -29.49 -1.68
C ILE A 181 9.57 -29.45 -1.81
N GLN A 182 10.19 -30.53 -2.30
CA GLN A 182 11.65 -30.57 -2.47
C GLN A 182 12.14 -29.58 -3.53
N ALA A 183 11.43 -29.46 -4.66
CA ALA A 183 11.77 -28.50 -5.70
C ALA A 183 11.63 -27.05 -5.22
N VAL A 184 10.55 -26.74 -4.48
CA VAL A 184 10.36 -25.42 -3.87
C VAL A 184 11.47 -25.14 -2.85
N SER A 185 11.75 -26.07 -1.95
CA SER A 185 12.81 -25.99 -0.93
C SER A 185 14.19 -25.76 -1.55
N THR A 186 14.53 -26.50 -2.61
CA THR A 186 15.83 -26.33 -3.30
C THR A 186 15.93 -24.95 -3.97
N TYR A 187 14.83 -24.47 -4.57
CA TYR A 187 14.79 -23.14 -5.20
C TYR A 187 14.94 -22.02 -4.16
N THR A 188 14.28 -22.12 -3.01
CA THR A 188 14.41 -21.13 -1.93
C THR A 188 15.78 -21.18 -1.24
N GLY A 189 16.41 -22.36 -1.11
CA GLY A 189 17.80 -22.46 -0.68
C GLY A 189 18.74 -21.66 -1.59
N GLY A 190 18.55 -21.80 -2.91
CA GLY A 190 19.25 -21.00 -3.91
C GLY A 190 19.03 -19.49 -3.78
N LEU A 191 17.79 -19.05 -3.52
CA LEU A 191 17.41 -17.66 -3.26
C LEU A 191 18.14 -17.09 -2.04
N TYR A 192 18.23 -17.86 -0.96
CA TYR A 192 18.86 -17.46 0.30
C TYR A 192 20.39 -17.37 0.22
N LYS A 193 21.04 -17.86 -0.84
CA LYS A 193 22.48 -17.54 -1.06
C LYS A 193 22.69 -16.04 -1.26
N THR A 194 21.74 -15.35 -1.90
CA THR A 194 21.76 -13.88 -1.98
C THR A 194 21.61 -13.26 -0.58
N ASP A 195 20.76 -13.84 0.27
CA ASP A 195 20.61 -13.39 1.66
C ASP A 195 21.89 -13.61 2.48
N ALA A 196 22.64 -14.67 2.20
CA ALA A 196 23.94 -14.92 2.80
C ALA A 196 24.98 -13.84 2.42
N ASP A 197 25.03 -13.44 1.15
CA ASP A 197 25.86 -12.31 0.70
C ASP A 197 25.47 -11.02 1.43
N LEU A 198 24.16 -10.73 1.50
CA LEU A 198 23.63 -9.54 2.16
C LEU A 198 24.01 -9.52 3.65
N SER A 199 23.77 -10.63 4.36
CA SER A 199 24.02 -10.77 5.80
C SER A 199 25.51 -10.68 6.14
N TYR A 200 26.35 -11.42 5.43
CA TYR A 200 27.79 -11.46 5.69
C TYR A 200 28.45 -10.11 5.41
N ASN A 201 28.23 -9.52 4.22
CA ASN A 201 28.89 -8.26 3.87
C ASN A 201 28.42 -7.11 4.78
N ARG A 202 27.15 -7.14 5.20
CA ARG A 202 26.63 -6.19 6.19
C ARG A 202 27.31 -6.34 7.54
N ALA A 203 27.43 -7.57 8.06
CA ALA A 203 28.10 -7.82 9.34
C ALA A 203 29.56 -7.36 9.32
N VAL A 204 30.29 -7.62 8.23
CA VAL A 204 31.69 -7.18 8.07
C VAL A 204 31.80 -5.66 8.09
N VAL A 205 31.01 -4.95 7.29
CA VAL A 205 31.08 -3.49 7.19
C VAL A 205 30.60 -2.82 8.48
N VAL A 206 29.44 -3.22 9.00
CA VAL A 206 28.86 -2.64 10.21
C VAL A 206 29.73 -2.96 11.44
N GLY A 207 30.25 -4.18 11.55
CA GLY A 207 31.20 -4.55 12.62
C GLY A 207 32.49 -3.74 12.55
N GLY A 208 33.02 -3.52 11.33
CA GLY A 208 34.17 -2.64 11.10
C GLY A 208 33.91 -1.18 11.50
N ILE A 209 32.68 -0.68 11.31
CA ILE A 209 32.29 0.66 11.78
C ILE A 209 32.23 0.68 13.30
N ILE A 210 31.55 -0.29 13.94
CA ILE A 210 31.39 -0.35 15.40
C ILE A 210 32.74 -0.44 16.11
N THR A 211 33.66 -1.25 15.61
CA THR A 211 35.02 -1.38 16.17
C THR A 211 35.85 -0.10 16.03
N SER A 212 35.48 0.80 15.11
CA SER A 212 36.12 2.10 14.90
C SER A 212 35.50 3.25 15.70
N PHE A 213 34.48 3.01 16.53
CA PHE A 213 33.81 4.09 17.25
C PHE A 213 34.73 4.85 18.21
N THR A 214 34.68 6.18 18.10
CA THR A 214 35.33 7.09 19.05
C THR A 214 34.56 7.14 20.37
N ASP A 215 35.19 7.65 21.42
CA ASP A 215 34.53 7.80 22.72
C ASP A 215 33.35 8.79 22.68
N GLU A 216 33.43 9.81 21.82
CA GLU A 216 32.33 10.76 21.57
C GLU A 216 31.12 10.05 20.94
N GLN A 217 31.36 9.18 19.95
CA GLN A 217 30.31 8.40 19.29
C GLN A 217 29.63 7.45 20.29
N LYS A 218 30.41 6.72 21.09
CA LYS A 218 29.90 5.85 22.15
C LYS A 218 29.09 6.65 23.17
N ALA A 219 29.58 7.81 23.61
CA ALA A 219 28.89 8.66 24.57
C ALA A 219 27.57 9.23 24.03
N TYR A 220 27.50 9.54 22.74
CA TYR A 220 26.25 9.96 22.10
C TYR A 220 25.24 8.82 22.05
N LEU A 221 25.64 7.65 21.51
CA LEU A 221 24.77 6.47 21.38
C LEU A 221 24.37 5.88 22.76
N ALA A 222 25.15 6.12 23.81
CA ALA A 222 24.79 5.72 25.17
C ALA A 222 23.53 6.43 25.69
N LYS A 223 23.20 7.62 25.17
CA LYS A 223 21.97 8.37 25.52
C LYS A 223 20.71 7.73 24.96
N MET A 224 20.86 6.89 23.94
CA MET A 224 19.78 6.20 23.27
C MET A 224 19.58 4.82 23.93
N GLU A 225 18.48 4.66 24.64
CA GLU A 225 18.06 3.38 25.21
C GLU A 225 17.61 2.44 24.09
N PHE A 226 17.90 1.15 24.21
CA PHE A 226 17.61 0.18 23.14
C PHE A 226 16.11 0.09 22.85
N ASN A 227 15.27 0.11 23.88
CA ASN A 227 13.84 -0.18 23.81
C ASN A 227 12.96 1.02 24.20
N ASN A 228 13.42 2.24 23.94
CA ASN A 228 12.67 3.44 24.26
C ASN A 228 12.94 4.54 23.22
N TYR A 229 12.09 4.59 22.21
CA TYR A 229 12.12 5.58 21.14
C TYR A 229 12.21 7.03 21.62
N LEU A 230 11.54 7.36 22.74
CA LEU A 230 11.53 8.72 23.28
C LEU A 230 12.86 9.14 23.93
N SER A 231 13.75 8.20 24.22
CA SER A 231 15.11 8.50 24.68
C SER A 231 16.01 9.03 23.56
N TRP A 232 15.63 8.82 22.29
CA TRP A 232 16.47 9.17 21.15
C TRP A 232 16.35 10.64 20.82
N PRO A 233 17.44 11.38 20.58
CA PRO A 233 17.36 12.75 20.09
C PRO A 233 16.50 12.85 18.82
N ASP A 234 15.79 13.96 18.65
CA ASP A 234 15.06 14.24 17.42
C ASP A 234 16.01 14.95 16.45
N VAL A 235 16.49 14.20 15.45
CA VAL A 235 17.52 14.64 14.51
C VAL A 235 16.93 14.64 13.11
N ALA A 236 17.03 15.81 12.46
CA ALA A 236 16.60 15.98 11.08
C ALA A 236 17.43 15.10 10.12
N GLU A 237 16.80 14.66 9.05
CA GLU A 237 17.46 13.85 8.03
C GLU A 237 18.55 14.64 7.29
N ASP A 238 19.71 14.01 7.08
CA ASP A 238 20.81 14.58 6.32
C ASP A 238 20.57 14.40 4.80
N GLU A 239 19.87 15.37 4.21
CA GLU A 239 19.59 15.41 2.77
C GLU A 239 20.85 15.39 1.88
N SER A 240 22.04 15.66 2.43
CA SER A 240 23.28 15.59 1.65
C SER A 240 23.67 14.15 1.30
N ILE A 241 23.35 13.17 2.16
CA ILE A 241 23.66 11.75 1.93
C ILE A 241 22.88 11.18 0.75
N LYS A 242 21.67 11.67 0.48
CA LYS A 242 20.88 11.26 -0.68
C LYS A 242 21.51 11.62 -2.01
N LYS A 243 22.36 12.67 -2.05
CA LYS A 243 22.89 13.19 -3.31
C LYS A 243 23.77 12.14 -3.97
N GLY A 244 23.37 11.72 -5.17
CA GLY A 244 24.10 10.72 -5.95
C GLY A 244 23.84 9.27 -5.54
N LEU A 245 22.79 9.02 -4.75
CA LEU A 245 22.21 7.70 -4.51
C LEU A 245 20.87 7.57 -5.23
N THR A 246 20.58 6.37 -5.71
CA THR A 246 19.23 5.95 -6.08
C THR A 246 18.38 5.76 -4.83
N ASP A 247 17.05 5.74 -4.96
CA ASP A 247 16.14 5.50 -3.83
C ASP A 247 16.45 4.19 -3.11
N ASN A 248 16.73 3.11 -3.86
CA ASN A 248 17.07 1.81 -3.27
C ASN A 248 18.38 1.85 -2.46
N GLU A 249 19.39 2.57 -2.97
CA GLU A 249 20.67 2.73 -2.26
C GLU A 249 20.50 3.59 -1.00
N PHE A 250 19.72 4.67 -1.07
CA PHE A 250 19.45 5.49 0.10
C PHE A 250 18.66 4.73 1.16
N VAL A 251 17.61 4.00 0.76
CA VAL A 251 16.85 3.12 1.66
C VAL A 251 17.76 2.08 2.32
N ALA A 252 18.69 1.48 1.56
CA ALA A 252 19.67 0.56 2.11
C ALA A 252 20.58 1.23 3.16
N VAL A 253 21.07 2.44 2.92
CA VAL A 253 21.85 3.22 3.92
C VAL A 253 21.04 3.42 5.20
N MET A 254 19.77 3.81 5.10
CA MET A 254 18.89 4.01 6.25
C MET A 254 18.66 2.69 7.02
N THR A 255 18.46 1.58 6.31
CA THR A 255 18.38 0.25 6.91
C THR A 255 19.66 -0.08 7.67
N TYR A 256 20.84 0.05 7.05
CA TYR A 256 22.10 -0.30 7.72
C TYR A 256 22.40 0.59 8.91
N ALA A 257 22.09 1.88 8.84
CA ALA A 257 22.25 2.78 9.97
C ALA A 257 21.35 2.37 11.14
N SER A 258 20.08 2.03 10.87
CA SER A 258 19.15 1.55 11.90
C SER A 258 19.58 0.22 12.52
N GLU A 259 20.05 -0.73 11.69
CA GLU A 259 20.50 -2.04 12.13
C GLU A 259 21.86 -1.98 12.85
N LEU A 260 22.73 -1.06 12.47
CA LEU A 260 23.99 -0.80 13.16
C LEU A 260 23.72 -0.43 14.62
N PHE A 261 22.72 0.41 14.88
CA PHE A 261 22.34 0.74 16.25
C PHE A 261 21.78 -0.46 17.01
N SER A 262 20.79 -1.16 16.42
CA SER A 262 20.18 -2.31 17.08
C SER A 262 21.20 -3.41 17.36
N TRP A 263 22.17 -3.62 16.47
CA TRP A 263 23.20 -4.63 16.65
C TRP A 263 24.26 -4.22 17.69
N TYR A 264 24.66 -2.94 17.68
CA TYR A 264 25.59 -2.38 18.67
C TYR A 264 25.02 -2.40 20.10
N LYS A 265 23.76 -1.98 20.26
CA LYS A 265 23.10 -1.88 21.57
C LYS A 265 22.42 -3.17 22.00
N GLY A 266 22.06 -4.03 21.05
CA GLY A 266 21.38 -5.29 21.29
C GLY A 266 22.31 -6.43 21.65
N ASN A 267 21.72 -7.61 21.74
CA ASN A 267 22.37 -8.84 22.18
C ASN A 267 21.98 -10.01 21.24
N LEU A 268 22.52 -11.20 21.52
CA LEU A 268 22.22 -12.38 20.71
C LEU A 268 20.72 -12.71 20.69
N ASP A 269 20.01 -12.56 21.81
CA ASP A 269 18.57 -12.86 21.88
C ASP A 269 17.78 -11.96 20.92
N ALA A 270 18.14 -10.68 20.82
CA ALA A 270 17.58 -9.75 19.86
C ALA A 270 17.85 -10.19 18.41
N ASP A 271 19.08 -10.60 18.12
CA ASP A 271 19.51 -11.01 16.78
C ASP A 271 18.85 -12.32 16.31
N VAL A 272 18.57 -13.23 17.26
CA VAL A 272 17.93 -14.53 16.98
C VAL A 272 16.42 -14.40 16.88
N TYR A 273 15.81 -13.50 17.65
CA TYR A 273 14.38 -13.26 17.61
C TYR A 273 13.88 -13.00 16.19
N PHE A 274 12.74 -13.60 15.86
CA PHE A 274 12.02 -13.33 14.63
C PHE A 274 10.53 -13.25 14.93
N CYS A 275 9.84 -12.39 14.18
CA CYS A 275 8.38 -12.42 14.17
C CYS A 275 7.93 -13.70 13.44
N PRO A 276 6.95 -14.46 13.95
CA PRO A 276 6.44 -15.68 13.30
C PRO A 276 6.08 -15.49 11.82
N GLU A 277 5.65 -14.27 11.46
CA GLU A 277 5.24 -13.82 10.14
C GLU A 277 6.36 -13.74 9.11
N ARG A 278 7.61 -13.96 9.54
CA ARG A 278 8.79 -13.87 8.68
C ARG A 278 8.99 -15.09 7.78
N HIS A 279 8.30 -16.19 8.04
CA HIS A 279 8.31 -17.34 7.14
C HIS A 279 7.35 -17.12 5.99
N GLY A 280 7.85 -17.26 4.77
CA GLY A 280 7.02 -17.23 3.58
C GLY A 280 6.38 -15.86 3.31
N THR A 281 7.19 -14.87 2.93
CA THR A 281 6.70 -13.54 2.51
C THR A 281 5.89 -13.56 1.18
N TYR A 282 5.34 -14.70 0.78
CA TYR A 282 4.77 -14.99 -0.55
C TYR A 282 3.23 -14.93 -0.59
N PHE A 283 2.59 -14.54 0.52
CA PHE A 283 1.16 -14.72 0.76
C PHE A 283 0.37 -13.41 0.88
N GLY A 284 1.01 -12.26 0.63
CA GLY A 284 0.33 -10.95 0.61
C GLY A 284 0.00 -10.34 1.97
N GLY A 285 0.39 -10.99 3.08
CA GLY A 285 0.15 -10.47 4.43
C GLY A 285 0.78 -9.10 4.68
N PHE A 286 1.98 -8.83 4.13
CA PHE A 286 2.60 -7.51 4.23
C PHE A 286 1.82 -6.43 3.50
N TYR A 287 1.32 -6.71 2.29
CA TYR A 287 0.44 -5.78 1.60
C TYR A 287 -0.76 -5.43 2.48
N MET A 288 -1.37 -6.43 3.12
CA MET A 288 -2.55 -6.22 3.97
C MET A 288 -2.30 -5.28 5.16
N LYS A 289 -1.09 -5.28 5.72
CA LYS A 289 -0.72 -4.44 6.87
C LYS A 289 -0.13 -3.09 6.50
N ASP A 290 0.73 -3.08 5.49
CA ASP A 290 1.62 -1.95 5.20
C ASP A 290 1.03 -1.01 4.14
N TYR A 291 0.13 -1.51 3.28
CA TYR A 291 -0.51 -0.68 2.27
C TYR A 291 -1.25 0.54 2.87
N PRO A 292 -2.03 0.40 3.97
CA PRO A 292 -2.64 1.56 4.63
C PRO A 292 -1.63 2.57 5.23
N ALA A 293 -0.40 2.14 5.49
CA ALA A 293 0.67 2.98 6.02
C ALA A 293 1.41 3.76 4.93
N MET A 294 1.29 3.37 3.66
CA MET A 294 2.02 4.01 2.56
C MET A 294 1.62 5.48 2.42
N ASN A 295 2.62 6.36 2.37
CA ASN A 295 2.46 7.82 2.35
C ASN A 295 1.71 8.42 3.55
N ASN A 296 1.64 7.68 4.67
CA ASN A 296 1.03 8.14 5.91
C ASN A 296 2.06 8.09 7.05
N PRO A 297 2.84 9.18 7.26
CA PRO A 297 3.96 9.18 8.20
C PRO A 297 3.54 8.98 9.66
N ASP A 298 2.30 9.33 10.00
CA ASP A 298 1.77 9.19 11.37
C ASP A 298 1.03 7.86 11.59
N TYR A 299 1.05 6.95 10.60
CA TYR A 299 0.35 5.69 10.71
C TYR A 299 1.00 4.75 11.73
N PHE A 300 0.15 4.16 12.57
CA PHE A 300 0.50 3.07 13.47
C PHE A 300 -0.10 1.79 12.92
N ILE A 301 0.75 0.82 12.60
CA ILE A 301 0.30 -0.52 12.24
C ILE A 301 -0.18 -1.18 13.54
N SER A 302 -1.47 -1.50 13.62
CA SER A 302 -2.01 -2.19 14.78
C SER A 302 -1.38 -3.58 14.93
N THR A 303 -0.91 -3.88 16.14
CA THR A 303 -0.37 -5.19 16.53
C THR A 303 -1.46 -6.26 16.63
N GLU A 304 -2.72 -5.86 16.71
CA GLU A 304 -3.87 -6.74 16.88
C GLU A 304 -4.37 -7.31 15.54
N VAL A 305 -4.09 -6.63 14.42
CA VAL A 305 -4.61 -6.99 13.08
C VAL A 305 -4.27 -8.44 12.69
N THR A 306 -3.07 -8.93 13.03
CA THR A 306 -2.69 -10.33 12.76
C THR A 306 -3.57 -11.30 13.54
N GLY A 307 -3.66 -11.09 14.86
CA GLY A 307 -4.37 -11.97 15.77
C GLY A 307 -5.86 -12.01 15.46
N ASP A 308 -6.47 -10.84 15.34
CA ASP A 308 -7.90 -10.68 15.12
C ASP A 308 -8.33 -11.19 13.74
N SER A 309 -7.59 -10.83 12.68
CA SER A 309 -7.93 -11.27 11.33
C SER A 309 -7.62 -12.75 11.12
N GLY A 310 -6.55 -13.26 11.74
CA GLY A 310 -6.25 -14.70 11.76
C GLY A 310 -7.35 -15.49 12.46
N GLN A 311 -7.83 -15.03 13.62
CA GLN A 311 -8.94 -15.65 14.33
C GLN A 311 -10.25 -15.56 13.54
N GLY A 312 -10.53 -14.41 12.93
CA GLY A 312 -11.68 -14.21 12.05
C GLY A 312 -11.68 -15.18 10.86
N PHE A 313 -10.51 -15.41 10.25
CA PHE A 313 -10.35 -16.38 9.16
C PHE A 313 -10.72 -17.79 9.64
N LEU A 314 -10.15 -18.24 10.75
CA LEU A 314 -10.49 -19.54 11.33
C LEU A 314 -11.98 -19.65 11.68
N ASN A 315 -12.60 -18.58 12.15
CA ASN A 315 -14.04 -18.58 12.49
C ASN A 315 -14.93 -18.74 11.26
N ALA A 316 -14.49 -18.29 10.09
CA ALA A 316 -15.23 -18.45 8.83
C ALA A 316 -15.11 -19.88 8.25
N LEU A 317 -14.13 -20.68 8.68
CA LEU A 317 -13.91 -22.04 8.19
C LEU A 317 -14.79 -23.07 8.91
N ASN A 318 -15.24 -24.09 8.16
CA ASN A 318 -15.85 -25.29 8.75
C ASN A 318 -14.77 -26.18 9.40
N THR A 319 -15.20 -27.28 10.03
CA THR A 319 -14.31 -28.18 10.79
C THR A 319 -13.20 -28.76 9.91
N GLU A 320 -13.53 -29.24 8.71
CA GLU A 320 -12.58 -29.88 7.78
C GLU A 320 -11.56 -28.87 7.24
N GLN A 321 -12.01 -27.67 6.87
CA GLN A 321 -11.15 -26.57 6.41
C GLN A 321 -10.22 -26.08 7.52
N LYS A 322 -10.76 -25.90 8.74
CA LYS A 322 -9.99 -25.47 9.90
C LYS A 322 -8.90 -26.48 10.27
N ALA A 323 -9.21 -27.77 10.18
CA ALA A 323 -8.24 -28.83 10.44
C ALA A 323 -7.02 -28.77 9.49
N LEU A 324 -7.22 -28.37 8.22
CA LEU A 324 -6.10 -28.19 7.28
C LEU A 324 -5.13 -27.09 7.71
N VAL A 325 -5.63 -26.02 8.33
CA VAL A 325 -4.80 -24.90 8.80
C VAL A 325 -4.12 -25.23 10.11
N ILE A 326 -4.85 -25.80 11.08
CA ILE A 326 -4.31 -26.19 12.38
C ILE A 326 -3.24 -27.28 12.23
N GLY A 327 -3.44 -28.24 11.32
CA GLY A 327 -2.50 -29.33 11.07
C GLY A 327 -1.09 -28.86 10.62
N ILE A 328 -0.97 -27.66 10.08
CA ILE A 328 0.34 -27.07 9.70
C ILE A 328 1.27 -27.01 10.91
N ILE A 329 0.76 -26.66 12.10
CA ILE A 329 1.57 -26.40 13.30
C ILE A 329 2.46 -27.59 13.62
N GLU A 330 1.90 -28.80 13.62
CA GLU A 330 2.65 -30.00 13.93
C GLU A 330 3.61 -30.37 12.80
N GLU A 331 3.17 -30.28 11.54
CA GLU A 331 3.98 -30.63 10.37
C GLU A 331 5.20 -29.70 10.19
N GLN A 332 5.10 -28.43 10.59
CA GLN A 332 6.22 -27.48 10.48
C GLN A 332 7.19 -27.51 11.67
N ARG A 333 6.81 -28.10 12.80
CA ARG A 333 7.50 -27.89 14.11
C ARG A 333 9.00 -28.20 14.06
N ALA A 334 9.37 -29.26 13.35
CA ALA A 334 10.78 -29.64 13.16
C ALA A 334 11.57 -28.58 12.37
N ALA A 335 11.01 -28.10 11.25
CA ALA A 335 11.65 -27.07 10.42
C ALA A 335 11.79 -25.75 11.17
N LEU A 336 10.76 -25.33 11.90
CA LEU A 336 10.77 -24.13 12.73
C LEU A 336 11.84 -24.20 13.83
N THR A 337 11.99 -25.37 14.46
CA THR A 337 13.02 -25.60 15.48
C THR A 337 14.43 -25.54 14.88
N GLU A 338 14.63 -26.11 13.70
CA GLU A 338 15.92 -26.05 13.00
C GLU A 338 16.25 -24.61 12.57
N ILE A 339 15.27 -23.83 12.11
CA ILE A 339 15.45 -22.40 11.80
C ILE A 339 15.94 -21.63 13.03
N ALA A 340 15.35 -21.85 14.21
CA ALA A 340 15.82 -21.21 15.44
C ALA A 340 17.29 -21.53 15.77
N GLN A 341 17.72 -22.78 15.54
CA GLN A 341 19.11 -23.21 15.73
C GLN A 341 20.06 -22.59 14.70
N VAL A 342 19.64 -22.56 13.44
CA VAL A 342 20.36 -21.91 12.33
C VAL A 342 20.57 -20.43 12.65
N ARG A 343 19.49 -19.71 13.01
CA ARG A 343 19.56 -18.29 13.39
C ARG A 343 20.52 -18.07 14.55
N THR A 344 20.43 -18.88 15.60
CA THR A 344 21.34 -18.81 16.75
C THR A 344 22.80 -18.93 16.34
N THR A 345 23.11 -19.90 15.48
CA THR A 345 24.48 -20.16 15.04
C THR A 345 24.99 -19.05 14.13
N VAL A 346 24.18 -18.63 13.15
CA VAL A 346 24.51 -17.55 12.22
C VAL A 346 24.72 -16.23 12.97
N SER A 347 23.79 -15.82 13.83
CA SER A 347 23.91 -14.58 14.61
C SER A 347 25.14 -14.59 15.53
N THR A 348 25.43 -15.73 16.16
CA THR A 348 26.66 -15.90 16.96
C THR A 348 27.92 -15.69 16.12
N GLU A 349 27.95 -16.27 14.92
CA GLU A 349 29.08 -16.19 14.00
C GLU A 349 29.27 -14.76 13.46
N LEU A 350 28.18 -14.11 13.03
CA LEU A 350 28.21 -12.72 12.53
C LEU A 350 28.67 -11.74 13.63
N ARG A 351 28.23 -11.92 14.89
CA ARG A 351 28.61 -11.03 16.01
C ARG A 351 30.11 -11.01 16.29
N LYS A 352 30.89 -11.99 15.80
CA LYS A 352 32.37 -11.92 15.86
C LYS A 352 32.91 -10.64 15.22
N ALA A 353 32.23 -10.08 14.21
CA ALA A 353 32.66 -8.83 13.58
C ALA A 353 32.62 -7.63 14.54
N ILE A 354 31.68 -7.59 15.50
CA ILE A 354 31.60 -6.50 16.51
C ILE A 354 32.83 -6.51 17.43
N SER A 355 33.42 -7.68 17.70
CA SER A 355 34.60 -7.83 18.53
C SER A 355 35.92 -7.85 17.73
N GLY A 356 35.87 -7.59 16.42
CA GLY A 356 37.04 -7.65 15.53
C GLY A 356 37.51 -9.08 15.21
N GLY A 357 36.69 -10.09 15.52
CA GLY A 357 36.93 -11.49 15.17
C GLY A 357 36.66 -11.79 13.69
N THR A 358 37.20 -12.90 13.22
CA THR A 358 36.94 -13.40 11.85
C THR A 358 35.68 -14.25 11.84
N ILE A 359 34.79 -13.96 10.88
CA ILE A 359 33.56 -14.73 10.61
C ILE A 359 33.91 -15.92 9.72
N ASP A 360 33.46 -17.12 10.07
CA ASP A 360 33.44 -18.29 9.19
C ASP A 360 32.38 -18.11 8.11
N LYS A 361 32.82 -17.56 6.98
CA LYS A 361 31.97 -17.29 5.82
C LYS A 361 31.32 -18.57 5.28
N ALA A 362 32.04 -19.69 5.25
CA ALA A 362 31.51 -20.93 4.68
C ALA A 362 30.38 -21.49 5.53
N LEU A 363 30.55 -21.46 6.86
CA LEU A 363 29.51 -21.85 7.81
C LEU A 363 28.26 -20.97 7.63
N VAL A 364 28.42 -19.64 7.67
CA VAL A 364 27.31 -18.68 7.50
C VAL A 364 26.53 -18.95 6.21
N TYR A 365 27.23 -19.13 5.08
CA TYR A 365 26.58 -19.35 3.79
C TYR A 365 25.81 -20.66 3.75
N SER A 366 26.42 -21.75 4.23
CA SER A 366 25.76 -23.06 4.26
C SER A 366 24.51 -23.06 5.14
N LEU A 367 24.55 -22.38 6.28
CA LEU A 367 23.43 -22.33 7.21
C LEU A 367 22.31 -21.41 6.71
N ILE A 368 22.62 -20.28 6.07
CA ILE A 368 21.60 -19.42 5.48
C ILE A 368 20.95 -20.08 4.26
N GLU A 369 21.71 -20.82 3.43
CA GLU A 369 21.12 -21.67 2.38
C GLU A 369 20.15 -22.70 2.99
N ARG A 370 20.56 -23.38 4.07
CA ARG A 370 19.70 -24.32 4.80
C ARG A 370 18.45 -23.65 5.39
N TYR A 371 18.56 -22.42 5.90
CA TYR A 371 17.39 -21.63 6.30
C TYR A 371 16.41 -21.53 5.12
N GLY A 372 16.90 -21.11 3.95
CA GLY A 372 16.07 -20.95 2.77
C GLY A 372 15.35 -22.22 2.35
N GLU A 373 16.02 -23.37 2.46
CA GLU A 373 15.39 -24.68 2.22
C GLU A 373 14.21 -24.94 3.17
N LEU A 374 14.38 -24.64 4.46
CA LEU A 374 13.34 -24.81 5.48
C LEU A 374 12.19 -23.82 5.29
N ASP A 375 12.47 -22.57 4.93
CA ASP A 375 11.45 -21.57 4.59
C ASP A 375 10.61 -22.02 3.39
N GLY A 376 11.25 -22.55 2.34
CA GLY A 376 10.55 -23.09 1.17
C GLY A 376 9.72 -24.33 1.48
N GLN A 377 10.21 -25.21 2.35
CA GLN A 377 9.47 -26.37 2.82
C GLN A 377 8.16 -25.95 3.52
N MET A 378 8.25 -25.04 4.49
CA MET A 378 7.07 -24.53 5.21
C MET A 378 6.14 -23.74 4.28
N SER A 379 6.70 -22.90 3.42
CA SER A 379 5.91 -22.11 2.46
C SER A 379 5.15 -22.98 1.47
N ALA A 380 5.76 -24.04 0.94
CA ALA A 380 5.08 -25.00 0.05
C ALA A 380 3.96 -25.75 0.78
N LEU A 381 4.16 -26.10 2.05
CA LEU A 381 3.13 -26.69 2.91
C LEU A 381 1.96 -25.71 3.08
N TYR A 382 2.22 -24.44 3.41
CA TYR A 382 1.19 -23.43 3.60
C TYR A 382 0.36 -23.23 2.32
N ALA A 383 1.04 -23.02 1.19
CA ALA A 383 0.39 -22.86 -0.11
C ALA A 383 -0.49 -24.05 -0.49
N SER A 384 -0.06 -25.28 -0.14
CA SER A 384 -0.84 -26.50 -0.37
C SER A 384 -2.08 -26.57 0.50
N ARG A 385 -1.97 -26.24 1.79
CA ARG A 385 -3.10 -26.23 2.73
C ARG A 385 -4.11 -25.12 2.41
N PHE A 386 -3.63 -23.92 2.08
CA PHE A 386 -4.50 -22.82 1.67
C PHE A 386 -5.24 -23.11 0.35
N SER A 387 -4.59 -23.78 -0.61
CA SER A 387 -5.25 -24.28 -1.83
C SER A 387 -6.35 -25.29 -1.50
N ALA A 388 -6.08 -26.25 -0.61
CA ALA A 388 -7.08 -27.23 -0.18
C ALA A 388 -8.28 -26.57 0.53
N VAL A 389 -8.04 -25.55 1.37
CA VAL A 389 -9.12 -24.74 1.96
C VAL A 389 -9.92 -24.02 0.86
N LYS A 390 -9.26 -23.24 -0.02
CA LYS A 390 -9.92 -22.45 -1.07
C LYS A 390 -10.81 -23.30 -1.97
N LYS A 391 -10.37 -24.51 -2.34
CA LYS A 391 -11.14 -25.46 -3.19
C LYS A 391 -12.49 -25.86 -2.62
N THR A 392 -12.68 -25.74 -1.30
CA THR A 392 -13.91 -26.18 -0.62
C THR A 392 -14.72 -25.04 -0.01
N LEU A 393 -14.28 -23.79 -0.17
CA LEU A 393 -15.00 -22.63 0.34
C LEU A 393 -16.34 -22.46 -0.38
N THR A 394 -17.37 -22.14 0.38
CA THR A 394 -18.64 -21.65 -0.18
C THR A 394 -18.53 -20.17 -0.55
N ASP A 395 -19.40 -19.70 -1.46
CA ASP A 395 -19.46 -18.28 -1.83
C ASP A 395 -19.71 -17.37 -0.62
N ALA A 396 -20.53 -17.82 0.34
CA ALA A 396 -20.81 -17.10 1.56
C ALA A 396 -19.56 -16.95 2.45
N GLN A 397 -18.79 -18.03 2.62
CA GLN A 397 -17.52 -17.97 3.34
C GLN A 397 -16.54 -17.04 2.62
N MET A 398 -16.43 -17.14 1.28
CA MET A 398 -15.56 -16.28 0.51
C MET A 398 -15.92 -14.80 0.66
N ALA A 399 -17.22 -14.46 0.65
CA ALA A 399 -17.69 -13.10 0.90
C ALA A 399 -17.29 -12.59 2.30
N THR A 400 -17.47 -13.41 3.35
CA THR A 400 -17.03 -13.09 4.71
C THR A 400 -15.52 -12.86 4.79
N LEU A 401 -14.71 -13.69 4.09
CA LEU A 401 -13.26 -13.52 4.07
C LEU A 401 -12.85 -12.24 3.35
N ILE A 402 -13.51 -11.87 2.26
CA ILE A 402 -13.26 -10.60 1.54
C ILE A 402 -13.57 -9.40 2.43
N GLU A 403 -14.68 -9.44 3.18
CA GLU A 403 -15.02 -8.40 4.15
C GLU A 403 -13.96 -8.32 5.27
N LEU A 404 -13.54 -9.47 5.80
CA LEU A 404 -12.52 -9.54 6.85
C LEU A 404 -11.14 -9.03 6.41
N ARG A 405 -10.78 -9.19 5.14
CA ARG A 405 -9.55 -8.61 4.57
C ARG A 405 -9.52 -7.09 4.77
N ASN A 406 -10.69 -6.45 4.81
CA ASN A 406 -10.86 -5.03 5.14
C ASN A 406 -9.94 -4.09 4.34
N LEU A 407 -9.85 -4.34 3.02
CA LEU A 407 -9.09 -3.52 2.09
C LEU A 407 -9.91 -3.24 0.84
N ASP A 408 -10.05 -1.96 0.51
CA ASP A 408 -10.74 -1.44 -0.68
C ASP A 408 -9.99 -1.74 -1.98
N VAL A 409 -8.67 -1.99 -1.90
CA VAL A 409 -7.80 -2.22 -3.06
C VAL A 409 -7.02 -3.52 -2.92
N VAL A 410 -7.18 -4.37 -3.92
CA VAL A 410 -6.30 -5.52 -4.17
C VAL A 410 -5.52 -5.24 -5.44
N PRO A 411 -4.18 -5.20 -5.40
CA PRO A 411 -3.39 -4.71 -6.52
C PRO A 411 -3.36 -5.77 -7.61
N LEU A 412 -3.71 -5.40 -8.84
CA LEU A 412 -3.65 -6.33 -9.98
C LEU A 412 -2.23 -6.46 -10.55
N GLY A 413 -1.33 -5.49 -10.32
CA GLY A 413 0.06 -5.53 -10.79
C GLY A 413 1.09 -5.86 -9.72
N ALA A 414 2.37 -5.81 -10.06
CA ALA A 414 3.46 -6.17 -9.15
C ALA A 414 3.98 -4.99 -8.33
N TYR A 415 4.68 -5.33 -7.26
CA TYR A 415 5.56 -4.43 -6.53
C TYR A 415 7.01 -4.94 -6.60
N ARG A 416 7.94 -4.01 -6.81
CA ARG A 416 9.35 -4.18 -6.45
C ARG A 416 9.50 -3.55 -5.07
N PHE A 417 9.59 -4.41 -4.06
CA PHE A 417 9.44 -4.03 -2.67
C PHE A 417 8.05 -3.43 -2.39
N SER A 418 7.97 -2.12 -2.15
CA SER A 418 6.74 -1.35 -1.99
C SER A 418 6.46 -0.40 -3.16
N THR A 419 7.29 -0.43 -4.22
CA THR A 419 7.09 0.39 -5.42
C THR A 419 6.31 -0.38 -6.48
N PRO A 420 5.17 0.13 -6.99
CA PRO A 420 4.46 -0.48 -8.10
C PRO A 420 5.35 -0.62 -9.35
N ILE A 421 5.28 -1.76 -10.01
CA ILE A 421 6.00 -2.06 -11.26
C ILE A 421 5.10 -2.84 -12.22
N ALA A 422 5.51 -2.89 -13.49
CA ALA A 422 4.97 -3.88 -14.40
C ALA A 422 5.25 -5.30 -13.89
N MET A 423 4.28 -6.21 -14.07
CA MET A 423 4.52 -7.63 -13.83
C MET A 423 5.67 -8.13 -14.71
N PRO A 424 6.74 -8.69 -14.11
CA PRO A 424 7.84 -9.23 -14.88
C PRO A 424 7.42 -10.49 -15.63
N VAL A 425 8.12 -10.80 -16.72
CA VAL A 425 8.00 -12.11 -17.37
C VAL A 425 8.48 -13.18 -16.39
N ILE A 426 7.59 -14.08 -16.02
CA ILE A 426 7.88 -15.23 -15.16
C ILE A 426 8.15 -16.43 -16.07
N SER A 427 9.32 -17.05 -15.89
CA SER A 427 9.68 -18.27 -16.64
C SER A 427 8.80 -19.45 -16.21
N ASN A 428 8.86 -20.56 -16.96
CA ASN A 428 8.11 -21.77 -16.61
C ASN A 428 8.40 -22.22 -15.17
N THR A 429 7.37 -22.48 -14.37
CA THR A 429 7.44 -22.94 -12.98
C THR A 429 7.01 -24.41 -12.79
N ASP A 430 6.81 -25.18 -13.86
CA ASP A 430 6.37 -26.59 -13.81
C ASP A 430 7.28 -27.50 -12.97
N PHE A 431 8.57 -27.19 -12.90
CA PHE A 431 9.52 -27.94 -12.07
C PHE A 431 9.15 -27.88 -10.58
N MET A 432 8.50 -26.80 -10.13
CA MET A 432 7.99 -26.68 -8.75
C MET A 432 6.78 -27.59 -8.49
N PHE A 433 6.25 -28.23 -9.53
CA PHE A 433 5.21 -29.24 -9.49
C PHE A 433 5.75 -30.65 -9.80
N GLY A 434 7.07 -30.81 -9.88
CA GLY A 434 7.73 -32.09 -10.20
C GLY A 434 7.71 -32.46 -11.68
N VAL A 435 7.43 -31.50 -12.57
CA VAL A 435 7.40 -31.71 -14.02
C VAL A 435 8.55 -30.96 -14.69
N GLY A 436 9.44 -31.69 -15.35
CA GLY A 436 10.67 -31.14 -15.92
C GLY A 436 11.79 -30.98 -14.90
N ASP A 437 12.93 -30.49 -15.36
CA ASP A 437 14.14 -30.35 -14.54
C ASP A 437 14.16 -29.02 -13.77
N LEU A 438 14.66 -29.07 -12.52
CA LEU A 438 14.95 -27.87 -11.75
C LEU A 438 16.05 -27.06 -12.46
N PRO A 439 15.92 -25.73 -12.63
CA PRO A 439 16.98 -24.91 -13.21
C PRO A 439 18.27 -25.01 -12.41
N THR A 440 19.42 -25.06 -13.09
CA THR A 440 20.74 -25.12 -12.44
C THR A 440 21.06 -23.88 -11.60
N ASN A 441 20.43 -22.74 -11.92
CA ASN A 441 20.51 -21.48 -11.21
C ASN A 441 19.23 -21.18 -10.40
N ALA A 442 18.56 -22.21 -9.87
CA ALA A 442 17.35 -22.05 -9.07
C ALA A 442 17.52 -20.99 -7.97
N GLY A 443 16.61 -20.01 -7.93
CA GLY A 443 16.67 -18.88 -6.98
C GLY A 443 17.77 -17.83 -7.24
N GLN A 444 18.58 -17.98 -8.30
CA GLN A 444 19.76 -17.15 -8.59
C GLN A 444 19.75 -16.56 -10.01
N THR A 445 18.58 -16.36 -10.59
CA THR A 445 18.46 -15.73 -11.90
C THR A 445 18.72 -14.23 -11.78
N THR A 446 19.57 -13.68 -12.64
CA THR A 446 19.80 -12.22 -12.69
C THR A 446 18.54 -11.51 -13.16
N ALA A 447 18.11 -10.48 -12.44
CA ALA A 447 16.98 -9.66 -12.85
C ALA A 447 17.32 -8.92 -14.16
N PRO A 448 16.41 -8.90 -15.15
CA PRO A 448 16.63 -8.16 -16.38
C PRO A 448 16.64 -6.65 -16.09
N GLU A 449 17.33 -5.85 -16.92
CA GLU A 449 17.38 -4.38 -16.78
C GLU A 449 15.99 -3.72 -16.79
N SER A 450 15.01 -4.36 -17.43
CA SER A 450 13.60 -3.91 -17.45
C SER A 450 12.86 -4.14 -16.14
N PHE A 451 13.42 -4.92 -15.19
CA PHE A 451 12.79 -5.18 -13.90
C PHE A 451 12.84 -3.94 -13.00
N GLY A 452 11.66 -3.42 -12.67
CA GLY A 452 11.53 -2.11 -12.03
C GLY A 452 11.16 -0.98 -12.99
N SER A 453 11.03 -1.25 -14.30
CA SER A 453 10.39 -0.29 -15.20
C SER A 453 8.91 -0.15 -14.85
N THR A 454 8.45 1.09 -14.76
CA THR A 454 7.20 1.38 -14.05
C THR A 454 5.95 1.00 -14.82
N ASN A 455 5.93 0.98 -16.16
CA ASN A 455 4.66 0.80 -16.87
C ASN A 455 4.78 0.00 -18.18
N MET A 456 4.07 -1.13 -18.29
CA MET A 456 3.66 -1.68 -19.59
C MET A 456 2.54 -0.85 -20.22
N VAL A 457 1.86 0.05 -19.49
CA VAL A 457 0.80 0.89 -20.04
C VAL A 457 1.02 2.37 -19.71
N SER A 458 1.14 3.24 -20.71
CA SER A 458 1.24 4.69 -20.50
C SER A 458 -0.10 5.36 -20.79
N LEU A 459 -0.60 6.17 -19.85
CA LEU A 459 -1.84 6.93 -20.01
C LEU A 459 -1.55 8.35 -20.48
N THR A 460 -2.34 8.83 -21.43
CA THR A 460 -2.40 10.21 -21.90
C THR A 460 -3.85 10.66 -21.98
N ILE A 461 -4.09 11.97 -21.80
CA ILE A 461 -5.44 12.55 -21.77
C ILE A 461 -5.48 13.78 -22.68
N ALA A 462 -6.55 13.90 -23.47
CA ALA A 462 -6.81 15.04 -24.36
C ALA A 462 -8.26 15.56 -24.20
N PRO A 463 -8.50 16.88 -24.10
CA PRO A 463 -7.49 17.95 -23.99
C PRO A 463 -6.69 17.83 -22.69
N THR A 464 -5.55 18.52 -22.60
CA THR A 464 -4.78 18.60 -21.34
C THR A 464 -5.54 19.41 -20.31
N SER A 465 -5.38 19.08 -19.02
CA SER A 465 -6.00 19.80 -17.90
C SER A 465 -5.70 21.32 -17.96
N PRO A 466 -6.67 22.20 -17.65
CA PRO A 466 -8.03 21.90 -17.23
C PRO A 466 -9.05 21.78 -18.39
N SER A 467 -10.19 21.11 -18.15
CA SER A 467 -11.38 21.17 -19.03
C SER A 467 -12.60 21.74 -18.32
N THR A 468 -13.70 21.93 -19.06
CA THR A 468 -15.00 22.35 -18.49
C THR A 468 -15.99 21.19 -18.40
N PHE A 469 -16.93 21.26 -17.47
CA PHE A 469 -18.04 20.30 -17.35
C PHE A 469 -18.78 20.17 -18.69
N GLY A 470 -19.07 18.93 -19.10
CA GLY A 470 -19.68 18.62 -20.39
C GLY A 470 -18.71 18.61 -21.59
N GLN A 471 -17.44 18.98 -21.41
CA GLN A 471 -16.43 18.85 -22.47
C GLN A 471 -16.02 17.40 -22.64
N THR A 472 -15.97 16.92 -23.89
CA THR A 472 -15.46 15.57 -24.19
C THR A 472 -13.96 15.48 -23.90
N VAL A 473 -13.59 14.49 -23.08
CA VAL A 473 -12.23 14.13 -22.71
C VAL A 473 -11.94 12.72 -23.21
N THR A 474 -10.78 12.53 -23.85
CA THR A 474 -10.29 11.27 -24.39
C THR A 474 -9.09 10.78 -23.60
N PHE A 475 -9.18 9.55 -23.12
CA PHE A 475 -8.14 8.80 -22.44
C PHE A 475 -7.53 7.81 -23.43
N THR A 476 -6.20 7.79 -23.51
CA THR A 476 -5.47 6.86 -24.37
C THR A 476 -4.40 6.13 -23.57
N ALA A 477 -4.57 4.83 -23.44
CA ALA A 477 -3.62 3.92 -22.82
C ALA A 477 -2.81 3.21 -23.93
N LYS A 478 -1.49 3.36 -23.93
CA LYS A 478 -0.57 2.70 -24.88
C LYS A 478 0.21 1.60 -24.18
N LEU A 479 0.25 0.41 -24.77
CA LEU A 479 0.87 -0.78 -24.23
C LEU A 479 2.27 -0.98 -24.82
N ASN A 480 3.19 -1.45 -23.98
CA ASN A 480 4.51 -1.91 -24.36
C ASN A 480 4.75 -3.30 -23.73
N PRO A 481 4.85 -4.38 -24.53
CA PRO A 481 4.91 -4.39 -26.00
C PRO A 481 3.55 -4.10 -26.66
N THR A 482 3.56 -3.60 -27.89
CA THR A 482 2.34 -3.31 -28.68
C THR A 482 1.57 -4.58 -29.09
N SER A 483 2.16 -5.76 -28.89
CA SER A 483 1.51 -7.06 -29.07
C SER A 483 0.58 -7.45 -27.92
N ALA A 484 0.52 -6.67 -26.84
CA ALA A 484 -0.39 -6.90 -25.73
C ALA A 484 -1.85 -6.98 -26.20
N THR A 485 -2.58 -7.94 -25.66
CA THR A 485 -4.02 -8.16 -25.92
C THR A 485 -4.78 -8.15 -24.60
N GLY A 486 -6.09 -7.89 -24.63
CA GLY A 486 -6.93 -7.88 -23.43
C GLY A 486 -7.66 -6.56 -23.26
N THR A 487 -7.91 -6.16 -22.01
CA THR A 487 -8.64 -4.94 -21.67
C THR A 487 -7.81 -4.01 -20.81
N VAL A 488 -8.06 -2.71 -20.97
CA VAL A 488 -7.60 -1.66 -20.06
C VAL A 488 -8.80 -1.06 -19.36
N VAL A 489 -8.74 -0.98 -18.03
CA VAL A 489 -9.72 -0.29 -17.19
C VAL A 489 -9.21 1.10 -16.86
N PHE A 490 -10.02 2.14 -17.10
CA PHE A 490 -9.71 3.52 -16.75
C PHE A 490 -10.36 3.88 -15.42
N TRP A 491 -9.60 4.54 -14.55
CA TRP A 491 -10.00 4.86 -13.19
C TRP A 491 -9.89 6.36 -12.91
N ASP A 492 -10.81 6.87 -12.11
CA ASP A 492 -10.60 8.07 -11.31
C ASP A 492 -10.23 7.66 -9.88
N SER A 493 -8.93 7.51 -9.66
CA SER A 493 -8.34 6.98 -8.45
C SER A 493 -8.54 7.88 -7.23
N ALA A 494 -8.67 9.20 -7.42
CA ALA A 494 -8.94 10.12 -6.31
C ALA A 494 -10.34 9.91 -5.72
N ASN A 495 -11.29 9.49 -6.55
CA ASN A 495 -12.68 9.28 -6.17
C ASN A 495 -13.06 7.79 -6.10
N GLY A 496 -12.10 6.87 -6.27
CA GLY A 496 -12.33 5.42 -6.22
C GLY A 496 -13.28 4.90 -7.32
N LEU A 497 -13.40 5.60 -8.44
CA LEU A 497 -14.42 5.31 -9.46
C LEU A 497 -13.82 4.59 -10.68
N ASN A 498 -14.44 3.48 -11.08
CA ASN A 498 -14.21 2.85 -12.38
C ASN A 498 -14.97 3.61 -13.47
N LEU A 499 -14.25 4.16 -14.45
CA LEU A 499 -14.86 4.93 -15.54
C LEU A 499 -15.32 4.02 -16.68
N SER A 500 -14.46 3.10 -17.12
CA SER A 500 -14.75 2.21 -18.25
C SER A 500 -13.69 1.12 -18.43
N ALA A 501 -14.05 0.03 -19.11
CA ALA A 501 -13.12 -0.95 -19.64
C ALA A 501 -13.11 -0.89 -21.18
N ALA A 502 -11.93 -0.76 -21.79
CA ALA A 502 -11.73 -0.71 -23.24
C ALA A 502 -10.86 -1.88 -23.73
N GLN A 503 -11.20 -2.44 -24.88
CA GLN A 503 -10.40 -3.48 -25.54
C GLN A 503 -9.11 -2.89 -26.12
N ILE A 504 -8.04 -3.69 -26.08
CA ILE A 504 -6.76 -3.33 -26.68
C ILE A 504 -6.76 -3.69 -28.17
N ILE A 505 -6.49 -2.71 -29.01
CA ILE A 505 -6.35 -2.87 -30.45
C ILE A 505 -4.95 -2.35 -30.84
N SER A 506 -4.09 -3.24 -31.32
CA SER A 506 -2.69 -2.92 -31.70
C SER A 506 -1.90 -2.20 -30.60
N GLY A 507 -2.04 -2.66 -29.36
CA GLY A 507 -1.36 -2.07 -28.21
C GLY A 507 -1.93 -0.73 -27.75
N VAL A 508 -3.14 -0.35 -28.16
CA VAL A 508 -3.81 0.87 -27.70
C VAL A 508 -5.22 0.58 -27.22
N ALA A 509 -5.59 1.16 -26.08
CA ALA A 509 -6.97 1.21 -25.60
C ALA A 509 -7.39 2.68 -25.41
N THR A 510 -8.61 3.02 -25.83
CA THR A 510 -9.13 4.40 -25.77
C THR A 510 -10.50 4.45 -25.11
N PHE A 511 -10.72 5.47 -24.29
CA PHE A 511 -12.01 5.76 -23.67
C PHE A 511 -12.33 7.26 -23.80
N THR A 512 -13.59 7.61 -24.03
CA THR A 512 -14.03 9.01 -24.17
C THR A 512 -15.24 9.26 -23.29
N THR A 513 -15.27 10.39 -22.57
CA THR A 513 -16.42 10.79 -21.74
C THR A 513 -16.58 12.31 -21.71
N SER A 514 -17.82 12.79 -21.52
CA SER A 514 -18.15 14.19 -21.22
C SER A 514 -18.80 14.36 -19.84
N GLU A 515 -18.85 13.29 -19.05
CA GLU A 515 -19.62 13.20 -17.80
C GLU A 515 -18.77 13.39 -16.54
N LEU A 516 -17.51 13.82 -16.69
CA LEU A 516 -16.64 14.09 -15.54
C LEU A 516 -17.27 15.17 -14.64
N SER A 517 -17.38 14.88 -13.35
CA SER A 517 -17.90 15.82 -12.36
C SER A 517 -16.97 17.03 -12.21
N VAL A 518 -17.49 18.13 -11.65
CA VAL A 518 -16.68 19.32 -11.38
C VAL A 518 -15.75 19.02 -10.19
N GLY A 519 -14.46 19.30 -10.33
CA GLY A 519 -13.48 19.09 -9.27
C GLY A 519 -12.10 18.66 -9.77
N ASN A 520 -11.28 18.20 -8.83
CA ASN A 520 -9.99 17.58 -9.13
C ASN A 520 -10.15 16.06 -9.23
N HIS A 521 -9.49 15.48 -10.21
CA HIS A 521 -9.42 14.06 -10.48
C HIS A 521 -7.96 13.61 -10.51
N THR A 522 -7.74 12.33 -10.19
CA THR A 522 -6.45 11.67 -10.45
C THR A 522 -6.74 10.43 -11.26
N PHE A 523 -6.42 10.48 -12.55
CA PHE A 523 -6.74 9.40 -13.47
C PHE A 523 -5.58 8.42 -13.61
N SER A 524 -5.91 7.14 -13.67
CA SER A 524 -4.98 6.06 -13.97
C SER A 524 -5.66 5.00 -14.85
N ALA A 525 -4.87 4.09 -15.39
CA ALA A 525 -5.36 2.96 -16.17
C ALA A 525 -4.70 1.66 -15.69
N THR A 526 -5.46 0.57 -15.72
CA THR A 526 -4.98 -0.78 -15.38
C THR A 526 -5.17 -1.67 -16.60
N TYR A 527 -4.09 -2.17 -17.15
CA TYR A 527 -4.10 -3.29 -18.08
C TYR A 527 -4.23 -4.59 -17.30
N SER A 528 -5.00 -5.57 -17.78
CA SER A 528 -4.98 -6.96 -17.33
C SER A 528 -5.04 -7.87 -18.56
N ASP A 529 -4.24 -8.94 -18.61
CA ASP A 529 -4.47 -9.99 -19.58
C ASP A 529 -5.42 -11.04 -19.00
N ASN A 530 -6.30 -11.62 -19.81
CA ASN A 530 -7.29 -12.60 -19.33
C ASN A 530 -6.68 -13.99 -19.04
N LYS A 531 -5.35 -14.09 -18.94
CA LYS A 531 -4.61 -15.37 -18.91
C LYS A 531 -3.70 -15.50 -17.69
N SER A 532 -3.40 -14.39 -17.04
CA SER A 532 -2.64 -14.31 -15.83
C SER A 532 -3.19 -13.12 -15.07
N ASP A 533 -3.40 -13.21 -13.76
CA ASP A 533 -3.81 -12.07 -12.92
C ASP A 533 -2.68 -11.00 -12.85
N ALA A 534 -2.00 -10.72 -13.95
CA ALA A 534 -0.83 -9.88 -14.09
C ALA A 534 -1.26 -8.55 -14.73
N GLY A 535 -1.82 -7.67 -13.92
CA GLY A 535 -2.12 -6.32 -14.34
C GLY A 535 -0.88 -5.43 -14.44
N SER A 536 -0.95 -4.36 -15.24
CA SER A 536 0.01 -3.24 -15.16
C SER A 536 -0.75 -1.95 -14.95
N PHE A 537 -0.22 -1.08 -14.09
CA PHE A 537 -0.73 0.28 -13.91
C PHE A 537 -0.09 1.23 -14.91
N SER A 538 -0.75 2.37 -15.11
CA SER A 538 -0.20 3.53 -15.81
C SER A 538 0.40 4.55 -14.85
N ASN A 539 1.04 5.58 -15.42
CA ASN A 539 1.21 6.85 -14.74
C ASN A 539 -0.13 7.44 -14.30
N SER A 540 -0.13 8.16 -13.17
CA SER A 540 -1.27 8.96 -12.72
C SER A 540 -1.24 10.35 -13.36
N ILE A 541 -2.40 10.86 -13.77
CA ILE A 541 -2.55 12.22 -14.29
C ILE A 541 -3.54 13.00 -13.42
N THR A 542 -3.05 14.07 -12.79
CA THR A 542 -3.93 15.05 -12.12
C THR A 542 -4.65 15.88 -13.17
N TYR A 543 -5.96 16.01 -13.02
CA TYR A 543 -6.81 16.65 -14.00
C TYR A 543 -7.95 17.43 -13.34
N THR A 544 -8.18 18.67 -13.76
CA THR A 544 -9.18 19.55 -13.15
C THR A 544 -10.31 19.85 -14.13
N VAL A 545 -11.55 19.69 -13.67
CA VAL A 545 -12.78 20.03 -14.42
C VAL A 545 -13.46 21.22 -13.77
N TYR A 546 -13.60 22.32 -14.52
CA TYR A 546 -14.28 23.53 -14.07
C TYR A 546 -15.79 23.49 -14.38
N ALA A 547 -16.60 24.12 -13.52
CA ALA A 547 -18.02 24.34 -13.81
C ALA A 547 -18.21 25.32 -14.98
N LEU A 548 -19.16 25.04 -15.86
CA LEU A 548 -19.63 25.97 -16.89
C LEU A 548 -20.94 26.61 -16.43
N LEU A 549 -20.94 27.92 -16.18
CA LEU A 549 -22.16 28.66 -15.81
C LEU A 549 -22.71 29.40 -17.04
N VAL A 550 -23.89 29.00 -17.51
CA VAL A 550 -24.55 29.57 -18.68
C VAL A 550 -25.81 30.33 -18.27
N VAL A 551 -25.90 31.60 -18.67
CA VAL A 551 -27.11 32.42 -18.56
C VAL A 551 -27.97 32.22 -19.79
N SER A 552 -29.14 31.63 -19.60
CA SER A 552 -30.09 31.28 -20.65
C SER A 552 -31.41 32.04 -20.57
N VAL A 553 -31.68 32.70 -19.44
CA VAL A 553 -32.92 33.45 -19.21
C VAL A 553 -32.63 34.95 -19.23
N GLY A 554 -33.49 35.71 -19.92
CA GLY A 554 -33.33 37.15 -20.12
C GLY A 554 -33.96 38.04 -19.04
N GLU A 555 -34.73 37.48 -18.11
CA GLU A 555 -35.31 38.20 -16.96
C GLU A 555 -34.63 37.75 -15.66
N ASP A 556 -34.30 38.69 -14.79
CA ASP A 556 -33.57 38.42 -13.55
C ASP A 556 -34.12 39.28 -12.41
N ASN A 557 -34.49 38.67 -11.28
CA ASN A 557 -35.00 39.40 -10.13
C ASN A 557 -33.89 39.92 -9.19
N GLY A 558 -32.61 39.71 -9.52
CA GLY A 558 -31.50 40.16 -8.70
C GLY A 558 -31.22 39.32 -7.45
N LYS A 559 -32.01 38.25 -7.17
CA LYS A 559 -31.92 37.44 -5.94
C LYS A 559 -31.07 36.19 -6.06
N GLY A 560 -30.83 35.72 -7.29
CA GLY A 560 -30.08 34.50 -7.55
C GLY A 560 -30.79 33.21 -7.14
N ASP A 561 -32.13 33.22 -7.11
CA ASP A 561 -33.00 32.10 -6.73
C ASP A 561 -33.47 31.24 -7.92
N THR A 562 -33.28 31.74 -9.15
CA THR A 562 -33.83 31.12 -10.37
C THR A 562 -32.71 30.61 -11.27
N ALA A 563 -32.64 29.29 -11.49
CA ALA A 563 -31.61 28.70 -12.36
C ALA A 563 -31.65 29.25 -13.79
N GLY A 564 -30.47 29.49 -14.36
CA GLY A 564 -30.32 30.04 -15.72
C GLY A 564 -30.34 31.58 -15.80
N THR A 565 -30.58 32.28 -14.69
CA THR A 565 -30.43 33.75 -14.62
C THR A 565 -28.99 34.16 -14.29
N PHE A 566 -28.67 35.44 -14.48
CA PHE A 566 -27.33 35.97 -14.24
C PHE A 566 -27.01 36.06 -12.74
N SER A 567 -27.96 36.46 -11.89
CA SER A 567 -27.81 36.47 -10.43
C SER A 567 -27.60 35.08 -9.86
N TYR A 568 -28.25 34.06 -10.44
CA TYR A 568 -28.05 32.68 -10.02
C TYR A 568 -26.65 32.22 -10.38
N ALA A 569 -26.18 32.49 -11.60
CA ALA A 569 -24.79 32.23 -11.99
C ALA A 569 -23.78 32.95 -11.09
N LEU A 570 -24.04 34.20 -10.70
CA LEU A 570 -23.19 34.93 -9.76
C LEU A 570 -23.19 34.31 -8.36
N LEU A 571 -24.34 33.89 -7.84
CA LEU A 571 -24.43 33.22 -6.54
C LEU A 571 -23.67 31.89 -6.57
N GLN A 572 -23.82 31.08 -7.62
CA GLN A 572 -23.09 29.83 -7.77
C GLN A 572 -21.58 30.06 -7.93
N SER A 573 -21.16 31.16 -8.58
CA SER A 573 -19.74 31.50 -8.69
C SER A 573 -19.08 31.85 -7.35
N GLN A 574 -19.86 32.28 -6.33
CA GLN A 574 -19.34 32.55 -4.98
C GLN A 574 -18.91 31.28 -4.23
N ALA A 575 -19.54 30.14 -4.54
CA ALA A 575 -19.25 28.86 -3.91
C ALA A 575 -17.99 28.17 -4.49
N LEU A 576 -17.40 28.74 -5.54
CA LEU A 576 -16.28 28.15 -6.27
C LEU A 576 -14.97 28.89 -5.96
N SER A 577 -13.91 28.14 -5.65
CA SER A 577 -12.64 28.68 -5.13
C SER A 577 -11.64 29.18 -6.18
N SER A 578 -12.05 29.37 -7.46
CA SER A 578 -11.16 29.86 -8.54
C SER A 578 -11.91 30.45 -9.76
N ASN A 579 -11.15 30.97 -10.75
CA ASN A 579 -11.62 31.77 -11.89
C ASN A 579 -12.80 31.14 -12.66
N THR A 580 -14.01 31.61 -12.41
CA THR A 580 -15.25 31.06 -12.99
C THR A 580 -15.69 31.88 -14.19
N THR A 581 -15.99 31.23 -15.32
CA THR A 581 -16.54 31.92 -16.51
C THR A 581 -18.05 31.81 -16.56
N ILE A 582 -18.72 32.97 -16.60
CA ILE A 582 -20.14 33.10 -16.90
C ILE A 582 -20.28 33.43 -18.39
N SER A 583 -20.94 32.54 -19.13
CA SER A 583 -21.26 32.71 -20.55
C SER A 583 -22.75 32.95 -20.75
N PHE A 584 -23.14 33.53 -21.89
CA PHE A 584 -24.53 33.88 -22.17
C PHE A 584 -25.00 33.21 -23.46
N THR A 585 -26.17 32.57 -23.42
CA THR A 585 -26.93 32.23 -24.63
C THR A 585 -28.01 33.28 -24.93
N THR A 586 -28.48 33.99 -23.91
CA THR A 586 -29.36 35.14 -24.09
C THR A 586 -28.57 36.41 -24.40
N LYS A 587 -29.09 37.23 -25.33
CA LYS A 587 -28.44 38.51 -25.69
C LYS A 587 -28.80 39.67 -24.78
N ASN A 588 -29.90 39.55 -24.04
CA ASN A 588 -30.40 40.60 -23.15
C ASN A 588 -30.72 39.99 -21.79
N VAL A 589 -30.16 40.57 -20.74
CA VAL A 589 -30.50 40.31 -19.34
C VAL A 589 -31.10 41.57 -18.76
N THR A 590 -32.36 41.51 -18.35
CA THR A 590 -33.12 42.62 -17.79
C THR A 590 -33.41 42.32 -16.33
N PHE A 591 -32.92 43.19 -15.45
CA PHE A 591 -33.25 43.11 -14.05
C PHE A 591 -34.66 43.67 -13.81
N THR A 592 -35.51 42.92 -13.12
CA THR A 592 -36.88 43.35 -12.80
C THR A 592 -36.97 44.05 -11.44
N SER A 593 -35.93 43.94 -10.63
CA SER A 593 -35.77 44.63 -9.34
C SER A 593 -34.31 45.04 -9.09
N SER A 594 -34.06 45.75 -7.99
CA SER A 594 -32.72 46.09 -7.49
C SER A 594 -31.82 44.86 -7.37
N LEU A 595 -30.57 44.97 -7.83
CA LEU A 595 -29.56 43.93 -7.68
C LEU A 595 -28.94 43.99 -6.28
N SER A 596 -29.03 42.91 -5.50
CA SER A 596 -28.48 42.84 -4.14
C SER A 596 -27.15 42.09 -4.04
N LEU A 597 -26.57 41.63 -5.17
CA LEU A 597 -25.40 40.75 -5.20
C LEU A 597 -24.15 41.43 -5.83
N THR A 598 -22.98 41.16 -5.24
CA THR A 598 -21.67 41.63 -5.70
C THR A 598 -20.98 40.57 -6.56
N ILE A 599 -20.28 40.97 -7.61
CA ILE A 599 -19.47 40.05 -8.44
C ILE A 599 -18.22 39.64 -7.63
N PRO A 600 -18.04 38.35 -7.35
CA PRO A 600 -16.89 37.82 -6.59
C PRO A 600 -15.56 38.09 -7.29
N ALA A 601 -14.43 37.96 -6.59
CA ALA A 601 -13.13 38.09 -7.25
C ALA A 601 -12.86 36.89 -8.17
N GLY A 602 -12.24 37.13 -9.33
CA GLY A 602 -11.86 36.07 -10.28
C GLY A 602 -12.97 35.64 -11.26
N VAL A 603 -14.14 36.27 -11.24
CA VAL A 603 -15.20 35.95 -12.20
C VAL A 603 -14.88 36.57 -13.56
N ARG A 604 -15.01 35.73 -14.60
CA ARG A 604 -14.94 36.13 -16.00
C ARG A 604 -16.36 36.19 -16.58
N ILE A 605 -16.80 37.38 -16.97
CA ILE A 605 -18.07 37.58 -17.66
C ILE A 605 -17.77 37.71 -19.15
N ASP A 606 -18.16 36.71 -19.93
CA ASP A 606 -17.84 36.61 -21.35
C ASP A 606 -19.10 36.67 -22.21
N GLY A 607 -19.36 37.86 -22.79
CA GLY A 607 -20.43 38.05 -23.76
C GLY A 607 -20.11 37.52 -25.16
N GLY A 608 -18.92 36.93 -25.37
CA GLY A 608 -18.48 36.37 -26.63
C GLY A 608 -17.06 36.79 -27.02
N SER A 609 -16.46 36.02 -27.92
CA SER A 609 -15.03 36.11 -28.26
C SER A 609 -14.65 37.25 -29.21
N THR A 610 -15.59 38.05 -29.75
CA THR A 610 -15.31 39.12 -30.72
C THR A 610 -15.83 40.48 -30.24
N CYS A 611 -14.99 41.51 -30.25
CA CYS A 611 -15.37 42.88 -29.88
C CYS A 611 -16.23 43.52 -30.98
N THR A 612 -17.55 43.43 -30.85
CA THR A 612 -18.51 44.03 -31.79
C THR A 612 -19.16 45.28 -31.20
N GLN A 613 -19.62 46.21 -32.04
CA GLN A 613 -20.41 47.37 -31.63
C GLN A 613 -21.78 47.33 -32.35
N PRO A 614 -22.93 47.28 -31.63
CA PRO A 614 -23.04 47.21 -30.17
C PRO A 614 -22.52 45.87 -29.60
N PRO A 615 -22.15 45.82 -28.30
CA PRO A 615 -21.71 44.59 -27.64
C PRO A 615 -22.75 43.46 -27.73
N ALA A 616 -22.28 42.21 -27.70
CA ALA A 616 -23.15 41.05 -27.94
C ALA A 616 -24.16 40.76 -26.82
N VAL A 617 -23.83 41.14 -25.58
CA VAL A 617 -24.71 40.97 -24.42
C VAL A 617 -25.03 42.33 -23.81
N ILE A 618 -26.32 42.57 -23.54
CA ILE A 618 -26.81 43.76 -22.86
C ILE A 618 -27.30 43.36 -21.47
N ILE A 619 -26.74 43.98 -20.45
CA ILE A 619 -27.16 43.86 -19.04
C ILE A 619 -27.85 45.17 -18.67
N ASN A 620 -29.16 45.10 -18.47
CA ASN A 620 -30.04 46.24 -18.28
C ASN A 620 -30.63 46.25 -16.86
N GLY A 621 -30.25 47.25 -16.06
CA GLY A 621 -30.81 47.49 -14.74
C GLY A 621 -32.20 48.14 -14.78
N ASN A 622 -32.98 47.95 -13.73
CA ASN A 622 -34.25 48.64 -13.50
C ASN A 622 -34.26 49.23 -12.07
N GLY A 623 -33.81 50.47 -11.89
CA GLY A 623 -33.86 51.11 -10.58
C GLY A 623 -33.34 52.55 -10.52
N ALA A 624 -34.05 53.41 -9.79
CA ALA A 624 -33.71 54.82 -9.53
C ALA A 624 -32.72 55.02 -8.35
N ASN A 625 -32.46 53.98 -7.54
CA ASN A 625 -31.90 54.14 -6.18
C ASN A 625 -30.54 53.46 -5.89
N GLY A 626 -29.67 53.26 -6.91
CA GLY A 626 -28.22 53.12 -6.66
C GLY A 626 -27.55 51.74 -6.82
N ASP A 627 -28.22 50.72 -7.34
CA ASP A 627 -27.68 49.34 -7.38
C ASP A 627 -26.93 49.03 -8.68
N GLY A 628 -25.68 49.49 -8.81
CA GLY A 628 -24.78 49.07 -9.91
C GLY A 628 -24.12 47.71 -9.69
N LEU A 629 -23.41 47.19 -10.70
CA LEU A 629 -22.57 46.00 -10.53
C LEU A 629 -21.33 46.35 -9.69
N VAL A 630 -21.21 45.73 -8.52
CA VAL A 630 -20.02 45.89 -7.67
C VAL A 630 -19.00 44.80 -8.02
N LEU A 631 -17.76 45.17 -8.31
CA LEU A 631 -16.66 44.24 -8.61
C LEU A 631 -15.71 44.12 -7.42
N ASN A 632 -15.51 42.90 -6.91
CA ASN A 632 -14.54 42.61 -5.85
C ASN A 632 -13.08 42.40 -6.33
N GLY A 633 -12.69 43.08 -7.42
CA GLY A 633 -11.33 43.02 -7.99
C GLY A 633 -11.01 41.72 -8.75
N ASN A 634 -9.94 41.71 -9.55
CA ASN A 634 -9.51 40.56 -10.37
C ASN A 634 -10.59 39.96 -11.31
N ASN A 635 -11.63 40.72 -11.64
CA ASN A 635 -12.63 40.28 -12.61
C ASN A 635 -12.22 40.61 -14.04
N PHE A 636 -12.72 39.83 -15.00
CA PHE A 636 -12.55 40.09 -16.42
C PHE A 636 -13.92 40.21 -17.10
N LEU A 637 -14.22 41.38 -17.68
CA LEU A 637 -15.46 41.62 -18.41
C LEU A 637 -15.14 41.85 -19.89
N ARG A 638 -15.83 41.13 -20.78
CA ARG A 638 -15.63 41.26 -22.23
C ARG A 638 -16.91 41.28 -23.04
N ASN A 639 -17.00 42.21 -23.98
CA ASN A 639 -18.08 42.31 -24.99
C ASN A 639 -19.49 42.46 -24.38
N VAL A 640 -19.61 43.28 -23.33
CA VAL A 640 -20.87 43.52 -22.61
C VAL A 640 -21.24 45.00 -22.65
N TRP A 641 -22.53 45.31 -22.79
CA TRP A 641 -23.09 46.65 -22.58
C TRP A 641 -23.89 46.68 -21.27
N ILE A 642 -23.49 47.54 -20.33
CA ILE A 642 -24.17 47.73 -19.05
C ILE A 642 -24.90 49.09 -19.08
N LYS A 643 -26.22 49.08 -18.83
CA LYS A 643 -27.08 50.28 -18.86
C LYS A 643 -28.22 50.20 -17.84
N GLY A 644 -28.94 51.30 -17.61
CA GLY A 644 -30.17 51.31 -16.81
C GLY A 644 -29.99 51.38 -15.29
N PHE A 645 -28.75 51.44 -14.81
CA PHE A 645 -28.45 51.62 -13.39
C PHE A 645 -28.24 53.11 -13.05
N SER A 646 -29.20 53.69 -12.32
CA SER A 646 -29.16 55.10 -11.91
C SER A 646 -28.07 55.30 -10.84
N ASN A 647 -27.16 56.25 -11.05
CA ASN A 647 -26.07 56.68 -10.15
C ASN A 647 -24.80 55.81 -10.06
N ARG A 648 -24.84 54.49 -10.32
CA ARG A 648 -23.67 53.58 -10.24
C ARG A 648 -23.78 52.48 -11.31
N GLN A 649 -22.82 52.34 -12.23
CA GLN A 649 -22.86 51.28 -13.26
C GLN A 649 -21.88 50.15 -12.98
N ILE A 650 -20.65 50.52 -12.61
CA ILE A 650 -19.64 49.62 -12.07
C ILE A 650 -18.99 50.35 -10.89
N THR A 651 -18.96 49.73 -9.72
CA THR A 651 -18.16 50.22 -8.58
C THR A 651 -17.19 49.14 -8.13
N THR A 652 -16.02 49.54 -7.61
CA THR A 652 -15.09 48.61 -6.97
C THR A 652 -15.27 48.71 -5.46
N SER A 653 -15.39 47.57 -4.76
CA SER A 653 -15.35 47.59 -3.30
C SER A 653 -13.97 48.10 -2.84
N THR A 654 -13.96 48.83 -1.72
CA THR A 654 -12.89 49.69 -1.19
C THR A 654 -11.42 49.27 -1.48
N LEU A 655 -10.63 50.28 -1.88
CA LEU A 655 -9.17 50.28 -2.06
C LEU A 655 -8.40 49.87 -0.79
N THR A 656 -8.16 48.58 -0.55
CA THR A 656 -7.19 48.15 0.48
C THR A 656 -6.21 47.06 0.04
N ALA A 657 -6.09 46.73 -1.25
CA ALA A 657 -5.01 45.86 -1.72
C ALA A 657 -4.43 46.31 -3.07
N LEU A 658 -3.15 46.68 -3.06
CA LEU A 658 -2.36 47.27 -4.15
C LEU A 658 -2.23 46.44 -5.45
N TRP A 659 -2.95 45.33 -5.62
CA TRP A 659 -2.78 44.43 -6.79
C TRP A 659 -4.05 43.83 -7.40
N LYS A 660 -5.27 44.15 -6.92
CA LYS A 660 -6.52 43.58 -7.46
C LYS A 660 -7.17 44.48 -8.52
N LYS A 661 -6.78 44.37 -9.80
CA LYS A 661 -7.36 45.16 -10.91
C LYS A 661 -8.42 44.37 -11.67
N ASN A 662 -9.55 45.00 -11.99
CA ASN A 662 -10.50 44.45 -12.95
C ASN A 662 -10.05 44.77 -14.37
N THR A 663 -10.21 43.83 -15.30
CA THR A 663 -9.91 44.00 -16.72
C THR A 663 -11.20 44.17 -17.51
N LEU A 664 -11.33 45.27 -18.25
CA LEU A 664 -12.49 45.56 -19.09
C LEU A 664 -12.06 45.57 -20.56
N GLN A 665 -12.69 44.76 -21.40
CA GLN A 665 -12.42 44.70 -22.83
C GLN A 665 -13.73 44.87 -23.62
N CYS A 666 -13.84 45.92 -24.42
CA CYS A 666 -15.03 46.15 -25.27
C CYS A 666 -16.33 46.22 -24.44
N VAL A 667 -16.24 46.90 -23.30
CA VAL A 667 -17.36 47.15 -22.39
C VAL A 667 -17.93 48.53 -22.71
N LYS A 668 -19.25 48.60 -22.96
CA LYS A 668 -19.96 49.87 -23.12
C LYS A 668 -20.74 50.20 -21.85
N LEU A 669 -20.69 51.46 -21.43
CA LEU A 669 -21.41 52.00 -20.27
C LEU A 669 -22.25 53.20 -20.73
N SER A 670 -23.51 53.30 -20.29
CA SER A 670 -24.38 54.44 -20.64
C SER A 670 -25.33 54.77 -19.50
N ARG A 671 -25.28 56.01 -18.99
CA ARG A 671 -26.09 56.50 -17.86
C ARG A 671 -27.56 56.17 -17.99
#